data_AF-A0A061JAE8-F1
#
_entry.id   AF-A0A061JAE8-F1
#
_cell.length_a   1.000
_cell.length_b   1.000
_cell.length_c   1.000
_cell.angle_alpha   90.00
_cell.angle_beta   90.00
_cell.angle_gamma   90.00
#
_symmetry.space_group_name_H-M   'P 1'
#
loop_
_entity.id
_entity.type
_entity.pdbx_description
1 polymer ?
#
loop_
_entity_poly.entity_id
_entity_poly.type
_entity_poly.pdbx_seq_one_letter_code
_entity_poly.pdbx_strand_id
1 'polypeptide(L)'
;MNLYYYYYYYYYYPLLLLCIFFLWLKGSLAYGMNLTLPLANYDLAPYVTVTREGGNSSERKAFPSVTISPSGDWVVVNDRLQAILCSFETGDKYRLHGTLLFRQYGFDSSMFCLLETNGAVSYFNSSQPSKPIPLLVKNVHVSCGGEMVHVSFSSFDGVVLVSSSCCIGCVQFDTQKSTFVGHFSCYRKLSGVVCCGIVPDSSLMVVLTGKGLCGIVNFRSSVILSVSSHEIFSELGLPSFLTPMLGVKSGTVDVVATFPVRGRIHVFVTSTSPQEIEDEEEKCFIATTCESHSWSSGAKSYLRKYGASFILASVWQDMIQFSVWHDAKLSDTATVENEMSVPYVSGFWVDDLFVVIRADGMALPLLFCLNVEGWDGIKIVSGKPIELTSCSSTLLCGTSRYFLTLTLTGMESLCSGIPGTVTVTDSNNHRRFLQLYENKLEKSDIFLIDITPFEDNIAVINVKRSGECFALVPCDSQFKSICLAHEEKADKVTSCLLYKRQDVIFVMGYEHGSVHVWISGTLKCVIPMAHTGAVDKIVLLPQERRYLDADFVSVCTERGTVVIHDSETFECTRILQSPCAPLTRLVWDPQTEYAFTVSGNVGNLWHVPTCRLERVFHNVSAVTEGAGRRDLLAPFAEVGDVTIDRIAICGRIHFSLRVNVIPLIDKLPQHVTDGVPPACRLALSILFSTLKCVDSNFQGPRDLPEAGFNGSNFSICTVCAEQSAGYLLSVVLFAGAVKTSPGANYTISISEVQALSDCLVSSGRIEAPPRPEKVIVQAIPLLLHVSDAAKKDIRVCIKAAAEEMMVPQLENLFKKLLIMSSEGLSVRHWFNVSTSLSEPDVWCYGFFVRMVFLGSMPRTDETFWRSILERLRCDVPRLTQLLSMREGETCILLLLQTIKEYYQELVEITLGDSKTLVNAIATLAFEGQNNNGVFAVNTLMSIASVEGNDFIEHRVKSWYDEKRSWRPRIIAFFGALIEFAPLQSYDAFPIVTEFLLRALDPHNPNKEERGSCLMPVAQVVRCAVEYLPNVSFQQHLQYLAVGNSDGVVRVINMKTTGIVASFVSHPEKILCVAYSGNTSTHDIAVLGEKMENIKIWHATRSVGLLGVIFAGHLPEFRLKFTVDIPVINKEGLQGGLDPLLMITKCRLRWLSPHCVELSSPWHDRIQLSVG
;
A
#
# COMPACT_ATOMS: atom_id res chain seq x y z
N MET A 1 10.33 47.84 -47.11
CA MET A 1 9.75 47.07 -48.21
C MET A 1 10.01 45.61 -47.91
N ASN A 2 8.97 44.80 -48.06
CA ASN A 2 8.83 43.37 -47.77
C ASN A 2 10.01 42.45 -48.10
N LEU A 3 9.85 41.21 -47.60
CA LEU A 3 10.41 39.94 -48.09
C LEU A 3 11.81 39.59 -47.57
N TYR A 4 12.17 38.36 -47.25
CA TYR A 4 11.55 37.05 -47.00
C TYR A 4 12.77 36.09 -46.79
N TYR A 5 12.54 34.89 -46.27
CA TYR A 5 13.39 33.66 -46.41
C TYR A 5 14.68 33.46 -45.57
N TYR A 6 14.51 32.62 -44.52
CA TYR A 6 15.23 31.39 -44.14
C TYR A 6 16.79 31.29 -44.08
N TYR A 7 17.32 31.07 -42.86
CA TYR A 7 17.96 29.84 -42.32
C TYR A 7 18.89 30.20 -41.14
N TYR A 8 18.78 29.55 -39.97
CA TYR A 8 19.77 29.67 -38.87
C TYR A 8 19.84 28.42 -37.99
N TYR A 9 21.06 27.99 -37.66
CA TYR A 9 21.39 26.99 -36.64
C TYR A 9 22.70 27.39 -35.91
N TYR A 10 22.63 27.41 -34.57
CA TYR A 10 23.66 27.30 -33.51
C TYR A 10 24.77 28.35 -33.24
N TYR A 11 25.09 28.41 -31.92
CA TYR A 11 26.20 29.07 -31.18
C TYR A 11 26.03 30.58 -30.86
N TYR A 12 26.36 31.17 -29.69
CA TYR A 12 27.33 30.89 -28.61
C TYR A 12 26.85 31.58 -27.28
N TYR A 13 26.98 30.87 -26.15
CA TYR A 13 27.45 31.34 -24.82
C TYR A 13 26.59 32.11 -23.76
N PRO A 14 26.98 31.95 -22.47
CA PRO A 14 26.14 32.03 -21.29
C PRO A 14 26.26 33.38 -20.54
N LEU A 15 25.11 33.95 -20.20
CA LEU A 15 24.98 34.96 -19.15
C LEU A 15 23.58 34.97 -18.49
N LEU A 16 22.72 34.01 -18.81
CA LEU A 16 21.39 33.88 -18.21
C LEU A 16 21.32 32.94 -16.99
N LEU A 17 22.44 32.28 -16.65
CA LEU A 17 22.51 31.31 -15.55
C LEU A 17 22.60 31.94 -14.14
N LEU A 18 22.69 33.28 -14.02
CA LEU A 18 22.62 33.97 -12.72
C LEU A 18 21.29 34.69 -12.44
N CYS A 19 20.39 34.85 -13.43
CA CYS A 19 19.07 35.47 -13.23
C CYS A 19 17.92 34.46 -13.17
N ILE A 20 18.07 33.27 -13.75
CA ILE A 20 17.01 32.24 -13.73
C ILE A 20 16.98 31.48 -12.39
N PHE A 21 18.10 31.42 -11.66
CA PHE A 21 18.17 30.77 -10.35
C PHE A 21 17.41 31.54 -9.25
N PHE A 22 17.06 32.82 -9.46
CA PHE A 22 16.24 33.62 -8.55
C PHE A 22 14.75 33.71 -8.96
N LEU A 23 14.39 33.28 -10.18
CA LEU A 23 13.00 33.23 -10.65
C LEU A 23 12.37 31.83 -10.50
N TRP A 24 13.17 30.79 -10.29
CA TRP A 24 12.66 29.42 -10.07
C TRP A 24 12.30 29.11 -8.60
N LEU A 25 12.56 30.05 -7.67
CA LEU A 25 12.08 30.03 -6.28
C LEU A 25 10.78 30.84 -6.07
N LYS A 26 10.14 31.33 -7.14
CA LYS A 26 8.82 31.97 -7.10
C LYS A 26 8.04 31.69 -8.38
N GLY A 27 7.03 30.81 -8.34
CA GLY A 27 5.99 30.85 -9.38
C GLY A 27 5.24 29.56 -9.76
N SER A 28 5.32 28.48 -8.99
CA SER A 28 4.30 27.40 -9.03
C SER A 28 3.82 27.20 -7.60
N LEU A 29 3.08 28.19 -7.09
CA LEU A 29 2.25 28.02 -5.91
C LEU A 29 1.14 27.03 -6.30
N ALA A 30 1.41 25.73 -6.14
CA ALA A 30 0.35 24.77 -5.87
C ALA A 30 -0.29 25.25 -4.57
N TYR A 31 -1.37 26.02 -4.67
CA TYR A 31 -2.18 26.38 -3.52
C TYR A 31 -2.85 25.09 -3.04
N GLY A 32 -2.24 24.44 -2.05
CA GLY A 32 -2.90 23.44 -1.24
C GLY A 32 -4.02 24.14 -0.47
N MET A 33 -5.22 24.16 -1.04
CA MET A 33 -6.42 24.54 -0.30
C MET A 33 -6.91 23.27 0.40
N ASN A 34 -6.81 23.21 1.72
CA ASN A 34 -7.33 22.09 2.50
C ASN A 34 -8.86 22.09 2.39
N LEU A 35 -9.45 21.02 1.86
CA LEU A 35 -10.89 20.80 2.01
C LEU A 35 -11.22 20.72 3.50
N THR A 36 -12.32 21.35 3.88
CA THR A 36 -12.79 21.36 5.27
C THR A 36 -13.65 20.12 5.47
N LEU A 37 -13.06 19.07 6.05
CA LEU A 37 -13.71 17.77 6.21
C LEU A 37 -14.17 17.55 7.66
N PRO A 38 -15.37 16.99 7.87
CA PRO A 38 -15.91 16.71 9.20
C PRO A 38 -15.39 15.37 9.73
N LEU A 39 -14.10 15.30 10.09
CA LEU A 39 -13.57 14.14 10.81
C LEU A 39 -13.91 14.29 12.28
N ALA A 40 -14.92 13.56 12.74
CA ALA A 40 -15.27 13.50 14.14
C ALA A 40 -14.14 12.74 14.89
N ASN A 41 -13.46 13.45 15.79
CA ASN A 41 -12.31 13.03 16.62
C ASN A 41 -10.94 13.08 15.93
N TYR A 42 -10.18 14.10 16.30
CA TYR A 42 -8.79 14.35 15.89
C TYR A 42 -7.77 13.29 16.36
N ASP A 43 -8.17 12.32 17.20
CA ASP A 43 -7.20 11.53 17.96
C ASP A 43 -6.89 10.12 17.42
N LEU A 44 -7.67 9.52 16.51
CA LEU A 44 -7.46 8.09 16.16
C LEU A 44 -7.79 7.63 14.71
N ALA A 45 -8.12 8.51 13.75
CA ALA A 45 -8.45 8.11 12.37
C ALA A 45 -7.26 8.26 11.39
N PRO A 46 -7.10 7.37 10.37
CA PRO A 46 -6.08 7.54 9.33
C PRO A 46 -6.39 8.77 8.46
N TYR A 47 -5.46 9.72 8.39
CA TYR A 47 -5.62 10.96 7.63
C TYR A 47 -5.94 10.69 6.16
N VAL A 48 -7.10 11.18 5.68
CA VAL A 48 -7.43 11.27 4.25
C VAL A 48 -6.94 12.62 3.75
N THR A 49 -5.98 12.64 2.82
CA THR A 49 -5.51 13.88 2.17
C THR A 49 -6.32 14.15 0.91
N VAL A 50 -6.65 15.41 0.63
CA VAL A 50 -7.35 15.80 -0.61
C VAL A 50 -6.53 16.80 -1.39
N THR A 51 -6.28 16.50 -2.66
CA THR A 51 -5.46 17.32 -3.58
C THR A 51 -6.29 17.78 -4.79
N ARG A 52 -5.91 18.92 -5.38
CA ARG A 52 -6.62 19.52 -6.52
C ARG A 52 -5.63 19.91 -7.62
N GLU A 53 -6.03 19.70 -8.87
CA GLU A 53 -5.33 20.25 -10.04
C GLU A 53 -5.59 21.76 -10.15
N GLY A 54 -4.50 22.53 -10.25
CA GLY A 54 -4.54 23.99 -10.28
C GLY A 54 -5.35 24.53 -11.46
N GLY A 55 -6.60 24.87 -11.22
CA GLY A 55 -7.38 25.69 -12.15
C GLY A 55 -6.83 27.11 -12.17
N ASN A 56 -6.75 27.71 -13.37
CA ASN A 56 -6.39 29.11 -13.59
C ASN A 56 -7.35 30.04 -12.80
N SER A 57 -6.99 30.38 -11.57
CA SER A 57 -7.71 31.38 -10.79
C SER A 57 -7.23 32.78 -11.19
N SER A 58 -7.69 33.28 -12.33
CA SER A 58 -7.61 34.73 -12.63
C SER A 58 -8.85 35.50 -12.16
N GLU A 59 -9.86 34.85 -11.56
CA GLU A 59 -11.04 35.54 -11.04
C GLU A 59 -11.27 35.21 -9.57
N ARG A 60 -10.66 36.01 -8.69
CA ARG A 60 -11.17 36.18 -7.31
C ARG A 60 -12.58 36.75 -7.41
N LYS A 61 -13.62 35.91 -7.35
CA LYS A 61 -14.96 36.41 -6.98
C LYS A 61 -14.86 37.00 -5.58
N ALA A 62 -15.29 38.25 -5.42
CA ALA A 62 -15.06 39.06 -4.22
C ALA A 62 -15.81 38.56 -2.96
N PHE A 63 -16.67 37.54 -3.06
CA PHE A 63 -17.51 37.06 -1.96
C PHE A 63 -17.45 35.54 -1.82
N PRO A 64 -17.39 35.00 -0.58
CA PRO A 64 -17.28 33.57 -0.33
C PRO A 64 -18.51 32.84 -0.90
N SER A 65 -18.26 31.89 -1.81
CA SER A 65 -19.29 31.24 -2.63
C SER A 65 -19.90 30.01 -1.95
N VAL A 66 -20.36 30.15 -0.70
CA VAL A 66 -21.10 29.08 -0.04
C VAL A 66 -22.58 29.24 -0.35
N THR A 67 -23.22 28.19 -0.86
CA THR A 67 -24.66 28.17 -1.08
C THR A 67 -25.31 27.15 -0.16
N ILE A 68 -26.46 27.53 0.37
CA ILE A 68 -27.18 26.76 1.38
C ILE A 68 -28.57 26.47 0.83
N SER A 69 -28.89 25.19 0.70
CA SER A 69 -30.21 24.71 0.33
C SER A 69 -30.82 23.99 1.52
N PRO A 70 -32.00 24.39 2.02
CA PRO A 70 -32.73 23.68 3.06
C PRO A 70 -33.86 22.82 2.49
N SER A 71 -34.22 21.75 3.20
CA SER A 71 -35.38 20.90 2.90
C SER A 71 -35.83 20.16 4.14
N GLY A 72 -36.95 20.57 4.73
CA GLY A 72 -37.43 20.03 6.01
C GLY A 72 -36.38 20.16 7.12
N ASP A 73 -36.04 19.05 7.75
CA ASP A 73 -35.02 18.99 8.82
C ASP A 73 -33.57 18.93 8.29
N TRP A 74 -33.39 18.97 6.97
CA TRP A 74 -32.09 18.80 6.31
C TRP A 74 -31.60 20.08 5.66
N VAL A 75 -30.29 20.21 5.62
CA VAL A 75 -29.59 21.30 4.93
C VAL A 75 -28.41 20.73 4.18
N VAL A 76 -28.26 21.16 2.92
CA VAL A 76 -27.05 20.93 2.13
C VAL A 76 -26.32 22.25 1.96
N VAL A 77 -25.06 22.25 2.37
CA VAL A 77 -24.15 23.39 2.24
C VAL A 77 -23.10 23.04 1.21
N ASN A 78 -22.86 23.88 0.20
CA ASN A 78 -21.82 23.63 -0.80
C ASN A 78 -20.96 24.85 -1.10
N ASP A 79 -19.70 24.62 -1.45
CA ASP A 79 -18.69 25.66 -1.76
C ASP A 79 -18.13 25.53 -3.19
N ARG A 80 -18.91 24.91 -4.09
CA ARG A 80 -18.56 24.44 -5.46
C ARG A 80 -17.63 23.23 -5.53
N LEU A 81 -16.87 22.92 -4.50
CA LEU A 81 -15.94 21.78 -4.52
C LEU A 81 -16.52 20.58 -3.79
N GLN A 82 -17.18 20.84 -2.67
CA GLN A 82 -17.80 19.84 -1.83
C GLN A 82 -19.19 20.30 -1.39
N ALA A 83 -20.04 19.33 -1.07
CA ALA A 83 -21.35 19.55 -0.49
C ALA A 83 -21.49 18.73 0.79
N ILE A 84 -21.78 19.40 1.90
CA ILE A 84 -21.92 18.79 3.22
C ILE A 84 -23.40 18.62 3.54
N LEU A 85 -23.76 17.41 3.95
CA LEU A 85 -25.12 17.08 4.34
C LEU A 85 -25.27 17.17 5.86
N CYS A 86 -26.22 18.00 6.30
CA CYS A 86 -26.52 18.26 7.70
C CYS A 86 -27.99 17.98 8.01
N SER A 87 -28.30 17.53 9.22
CA SER A 87 -29.66 17.51 9.77
C SER A 87 -29.75 18.35 11.04
N PHE A 88 -30.92 18.91 11.31
CA PHE A 88 -31.23 19.55 12.59
C PHE A 88 -31.66 18.50 13.62
N GLU A 89 -31.16 18.63 14.84
CA GLU A 89 -31.49 17.77 15.97
C GLU A 89 -32.21 18.58 17.06
N THR A 90 -32.87 17.90 17.98
CA THR A 90 -33.52 18.56 19.13
C THR A 90 -32.50 19.30 20.00
N GLY A 91 -32.84 20.52 20.43
CA GLY A 91 -32.06 21.29 21.42
C GLY A 91 -30.96 22.17 20.82
N ASP A 92 -31.28 22.98 19.81
CA ASP A 92 -30.37 23.91 19.10
C ASP A 92 -29.07 23.23 18.63
N LYS A 93 -29.21 22.03 18.04
CA LYS A 93 -28.09 21.22 17.55
C LYS A 93 -28.24 20.84 16.09
N TYR A 94 -27.12 20.58 15.43
CA TYR A 94 -27.08 20.02 14.07
C TYR A 94 -26.12 18.82 14.01
N ARG A 95 -26.43 17.82 13.18
CA ARG A 95 -25.61 16.63 12.95
C ARG A 95 -25.02 16.66 11.55
N LEU A 96 -23.74 16.31 11.43
CA LEU A 96 -23.04 16.10 10.17
C LEU A 96 -23.14 14.64 9.77
N HIS A 97 -23.59 14.37 8.55
CA HIS A 97 -23.74 13.00 8.04
C HIS A 97 -22.62 12.58 7.10
N GLY A 98 -22.09 13.52 6.32
CA GLY A 98 -20.97 13.28 5.42
C GLY A 98 -20.78 14.38 4.38
N THR A 99 -19.70 14.25 3.61
CA THR A 99 -19.32 15.18 2.55
C THR A 99 -19.43 14.49 1.19
N LEU A 100 -20.21 15.08 0.29
CA LEU A 100 -20.37 14.67 -1.10
C LEU A 100 -19.41 15.45 -1.99
N LEU A 101 -18.72 14.77 -2.89
CA LEU A 101 -17.81 15.39 -3.86
C LEU A 101 -17.66 14.55 -5.12
N PHE A 102 -17.16 15.17 -6.19
CA PHE A 102 -16.75 14.46 -7.40
C PHE A 102 -15.22 14.32 -7.40
N ARG A 103 -14.74 13.09 -7.21
CA ARG A 103 -13.31 12.78 -7.29
C ARG A 103 -12.89 12.45 -8.71
N GLN A 104 -11.63 12.68 -9.04
CA GLN A 104 -11.04 12.21 -10.28
C GLN A 104 -10.88 10.69 -10.27
N TYR A 105 -11.29 10.06 -11.36
CA TYR A 105 -11.13 8.64 -11.66
C TYR A 105 -10.55 8.54 -13.07
N GLY A 106 -9.23 8.36 -13.20
CA GLY A 106 -8.54 8.42 -14.50
C GLY A 106 -8.32 9.86 -15.03
N PHE A 107 -7.81 9.99 -16.25
CA PHE A 107 -7.32 11.29 -16.78
C PHE A 107 -8.43 12.35 -16.98
N ASP A 108 -9.69 11.98 -17.24
CA ASP A 108 -10.79 12.93 -17.49
C ASP A 108 -12.17 12.53 -16.92
N SER A 109 -12.28 11.42 -16.20
CA SER A 109 -13.56 11.00 -15.59
C SER A 109 -13.65 11.44 -14.13
N SER A 110 -14.84 11.88 -13.74
CA SER A 110 -15.19 12.14 -12.35
C SER A 110 -16.05 11.00 -11.81
N MET A 111 -15.92 10.70 -10.52
CA MET A 111 -16.73 9.72 -9.81
C MET A 111 -17.36 10.38 -8.59
N PHE A 112 -18.61 10.05 -8.33
CA PHE A 112 -19.34 10.62 -7.19
C PHE A 112 -19.03 9.84 -5.91
N CYS A 113 -18.57 10.58 -4.90
CA CYS A 113 -18.06 10.05 -3.64
C CYS A 113 -18.80 10.64 -2.45
N LEU A 114 -19.04 9.79 -1.44
CA LEU A 114 -19.46 10.14 -0.10
C LEU A 114 -18.30 9.89 0.86
N LEU A 115 -17.86 10.93 1.54
CA LEU A 115 -16.94 10.85 2.67
C LEU A 115 -17.77 10.83 3.95
N GLU A 116 -17.73 9.73 4.67
CA GLU A 116 -18.43 9.60 5.95
C GLU A 116 -17.63 10.27 7.08
N THR A 117 -18.30 10.66 8.16
CA THR A 117 -17.68 11.33 9.32
C THR A 117 -16.69 10.45 10.09
N ASN A 118 -16.71 9.13 9.86
CA ASN A 118 -15.76 8.14 10.39
C ASN A 118 -14.45 8.04 9.56
N GLY A 119 -14.32 8.83 8.48
CA GLY A 119 -13.17 8.81 7.57
C GLY A 119 -13.24 7.74 6.47
N ALA A 120 -14.33 6.97 6.38
CA ALA A 120 -14.56 6.05 5.28
C ALA A 120 -14.91 6.82 4.00
N VAL A 121 -14.25 6.46 2.91
CA VAL A 121 -14.55 6.98 1.58
C VAL A 121 -15.40 5.95 0.86
N SER A 122 -16.55 6.34 0.36
CA SER A 122 -17.42 5.45 -0.40
C SER A 122 -17.82 6.08 -1.74
N TYR A 123 -18.13 5.27 -2.75
CA TYR A 123 -18.49 5.77 -4.09
C TYR A 123 -19.82 5.20 -4.58
N PHE A 124 -20.45 5.93 -5.49
CA PHE A 124 -21.63 5.49 -6.24
C PHE A 124 -21.21 5.26 -7.69
N ASN A 125 -21.32 4.03 -8.17
CA ASN A 125 -20.88 3.66 -9.53
C ASN A 125 -22.01 3.25 -10.48
N SER A 126 -23.23 3.15 -9.96
CA SER A 126 -24.38 2.68 -10.74
C SER A 126 -25.25 3.86 -11.17
N SER A 127 -25.78 3.77 -12.38
CA SER A 127 -26.88 4.63 -12.86
C SER A 127 -28.20 4.35 -12.11
N GLN A 128 -28.32 3.18 -11.48
CA GLN A 128 -29.41 2.84 -10.59
C GLN A 128 -29.07 3.16 -9.13
N PRO A 129 -30.05 3.49 -8.28
CA PRO A 129 -29.83 3.72 -6.85
C PRO A 129 -29.14 2.51 -6.19
N SER A 130 -27.95 2.71 -5.64
CA SER A 130 -27.19 1.68 -4.91
C SER A 130 -26.64 2.20 -3.59
N LYS A 131 -26.29 1.27 -2.70
CA LYS A 131 -25.59 1.62 -1.47
C LYS A 131 -24.15 2.07 -1.78
N PRO A 132 -23.61 3.03 -1.04
CA PRO A 132 -22.25 3.50 -1.22
C PRO A 132 -21.26 2.33 -1.03
N ILE A 133 -20.34 2.16 -1.98
CA ILE A 133 -19.34 1.08 -1.94
C ILE A 133 -18.08 1.61 -1.23
N PRO A 134 -17.62 1.00 -0.12
CA PRO A 134 -16.47 1.52 0.63
C PRO A 134 -15.15 1.34 -0.13
N LEU A 135 -14.23 2.28 0.06
CA LEU A 135 -12.90 2.34 -0.53
C LEU A 135 -11.82 2.54 0.53
N LEU A 136 -10.74 1.77 0.42
CA LEU A 136 -9.49 2.01 1.16
C LEU A 136 -8.63 3.02 0.39
N VAL A 137 -9.00 4.30 0.45
CA VAL A 137 -8.26 5.39 -0.20
C VAL A 137 -7.84 6.41 0.84
N LYS A 138 -6.52 6.67 0.91
CA LYS A 138 -5.94 7.71 1.78
C LYS A 138 -5.82 9.07 1.10
N ASN A 139 -5.84 9.13 -0.24
CA ASN A 139 -5.67 10.37 -0.99
C ASN A 139 -6.79 10.52 -2.03
N VAL A 140 -7.60 11.58 -1.93
CA VAL A 140 -8.64 11.92 -2.90
C VAL A 140 -8.14 13.05 -3.78
N HIS A 141 -8.31 12.95 -5.09
CA HIS A 141 -7.97 14.04 -6.01
C HIS A 141 -9.26 14.62 -6.64
N VAL A 142 -9.39 15.94 -6.72
CA VAL A 142 -10.52 16.63 -7.38
C VAL A 142 -10.00 17.32 -8.65
N SER A 143 -10.49 16.89 -9.82
CA SER A 143 -10.11 17.47 -11.11
C SER A 143 -10.93 18.72 -11.46
N CYS A 144 -10.47 19.51 -12.44
CA CYS A 144 -11.18 20.69 -12.95
C CYS A 144 -12.60 20.37 -13.50
N GLY A 145 -12.86 19.12 -13.89
CA GLY A 145 -14.19 18.64 -14.31
C GLY A 145 -15.12 18.19 -13.17
N GLY A 146 -14.64 18.19 -11.92
CA GLY A 146 -15.39 17.78 -10.73
C GLY A 146 -16.12 18.94 -10.01
N GLU A 147 -15.97 20.17 -10.49
CA GLU A 147 -16.59 21.34 -9.85
C GLU A 147 -18.12 21.28 -9.95
N MET A 148 -18.80 21.50 -8.82
CA MET A 148 -20.25 21.50 -8.73
C MET A 148 -20.81 22.80 -9.32
N VAL A 149 -21.67 22.65 -10.32
CA VAL A 149 -22.41 23.73 -10.97
C VAL A 149 -23.77 23.93 -10.30
N HIS A 150 -24.39 22.85 -9.82
CA HIS A 150 -25.71 22.91 -9.18
C HIS A 150 -25.84 21.85 -8.08
N VAL A 151 -26.42 22.25 -6.95
CA VAL A 151 -26.72 21.38 -5.81
C VAL A 151 -28.07 21.81 -5.26
N SER A 152 -29.03 20.90 -5.22
CA SER A 152 -30.35 21.18 -4.66
C SER A 152 -31.02 19.90 -4.18
N PHE A 153 -32.07 20.05 -3.39
CA PHE A 153 -32.98 18.95 -3.11
C PHE A 153 -33.88 18.69 -4.31
N SER A 154 -34.06 17.41 -4.69
CA SER A 154 -35.11 16.97 -5.62
C SER A 154 -36.39 16.55 -4.91
N SER A 155 -36.29 16.21 -3.62
CA SER A 155 -37.38 15.80 -2.74
C SER A 155 -36.97 16.06 -1.28
N PHE A 156 -37.88 15.85 -0.32
CA PHE A 156 -37.57 16.00 1.11
C PHE A 156 -36.39 15.14 1.59
N ASP A 157 -36.16 14.02 0.91
CA ASP A 157 -35.22 12.96 1.25
C ASP A 157 -34.12 12.75 0.19
N GLY A 158 -34.01 13.65 -0.80
CA GLY A 158 -33.15 13.42 -1.97
C GLY A 158 -32.42 14.68 -2.43
N VAL A 159 -31.11 14.58 -2.59
CA VAL A 159 -30.20 15.65 -3.06
C VAL A 159 -29.62 15.28 -4.40
N VAL A 160 -29.56 16.26 -5.31
CA VAL A 160 -28.99 16.13 -6.64
C VAL A 160 -27.86 17.13 -6.79
N LEU A 161 -26.72 16.64 -7.28
CA LEU A 161 -25.49 17.40 -7.53
C LEU A 161 -25.11 17.23 -8.99
N VAL A 162 -24.70 18.31 -9.64
CA VAL A 162 -24.26 18.29 -11.04
C VAL A 162 -22.91 18.97 -11.17
N SER A 163 -21.96 18.26 -11.79
CA SER A 163 -20.62 18.77 -12.08
C SER A 163 -20.54 19.51 -13.42
N SER A 164 -19.45 20.26 -13.62
CA SER A 164 -19.12 20.92 -14.89
C SER A 164 -18.93 19.95 -16.05
N SER A 165 -18.52 18.70 -15.78
CA SER A 165 -18.44 17.62 -16.77
C SER A 165 -19.78 16.90 -17.05
N CYS A 166 -20.90 17.44 -16.54
CA CYS A 166 -22.22 16.81 -16.59
C CYS A 166 -22.27 15.44 -15.93
N CYS A 167 -21.56 15.31 -14.80
CA CYS A 167 -21.74 14.19 -13.90
C CYS A 167 -22.83 14.54 -12.89
N ILE A 168 -23.91 13.77 -12.87
CA ILE A 168 -25.04 13.90 -11.97
C ILE A 168 -24.89 12.85 -10.88
N GLY A 169 -24.75 13.30 -9.63
CA GLY A 169 -24.81 12.48 -8.44
C GLY A 169 -26.12 12.73 -7.72
N CYS A 170 -26.90 11.68 -7.46
CA CYS A 170 -28.11 11.77 -6.66
C CYS A 170 -27.91 10.94 -5.40
N VAL A 171 -28.33 11.48 -4.25
CA VAL A 171 -28.31 10.77 -2.97
C VAL A 171 -29.68 10.91 -2.34
N GLN A 172 -30.35 9.78 -2.17
CA GLN A 172 -31.50 9.63 -1.31
C GLN A 172 -31.04 9.15 0.06
N PHE A 173 -31.60 9.71 1.11
CA PHE A 173 -31.30 9.31 2.48
C PHE A 173 -32.59 8.97 3.22
N ASP A 174 -32.57 7.82 3.88
CA ASP A 174 -33.69 7.39 4.72
C ASP A 174 -33.54 8.00 6.11
N THR A 175 -34.50 8.85 6.49
CA THR A 175 -34.53 9.55 7.79
C THR A 175 -34.60 8.58 8.98
N GLN A 176 -35.11 7.36 8.79
CA GLN A 176 -35.23 6.36 9.85
C GLN A 176 -34.03 5.42 9.93
N LYS A 177 -33.32 5.18 8.81
CA LYS A 177 -32.26 4.14 8.72
C LYS A 177 -30.84 4.68 8.63
N SER A 178 -30.66 6.01 8.51
CA SER A 178 -29.35 6.65 8.28
C SER A 178 -28.57 6.04 7.12
N THR A 179 -29.28 5.48 6.14
CA THR A 179 -28.68 4.86 4.96
C THR A 179 -28.72 5.82 3.78
N PHE A 180 -27.57 6.00 3.15
CA PHE A 180 -27.47 6.68 1.86
C PHE A 180 -27.68 5.66 0.74
N VAL A 181 -28.57 5.97 -0.19
CA VAL A 181 -28.69 5.29 -1.47
C VAL A 181 -28.44 6.34 -2.52
N GLY A 182 -27.49 6.10 -3.40
CA GLY A 182 -27.15 7.07 -4.42
C GLY A 182 -26.92 6.42 -5.76
N HIS A 183 -27.03 7.24 -6.80
CA HIS A 183 -26.69 6.85 -8.15
C HIS A 183 -25.91 7.96 -8.82
N PHE A 184 -25.14 7.54 -9.81
CA PHE A 184 -24.21 8.36 -10.53
C PHE A 184 -24.43 8.18 -12.02
N SER A 185 -24.45 9.28 -12.76
CA SER A 185 -24.59 9.23 -14.23
C SER A 185 -23.77 10.34 -14.86
N CYS A 186 -22.96 9.99 -15.86
CA CYS A 186 -22.13 10.94 -16.58
C CYS A 186 -22.62 11.06 -18.02
N TYR A 187 -22.98 12.27 -18.45
CA TYR A 187 -23.46 12.53 -19.80
C TYR A 187 -22.40 13.26 -20.61
N ARG A 188 -21.47 12.50 -21.21
CA ARG A 188 -20.37 13.07 -22.01
C ARG A 188 -20.86 13.96 -23.16
N LYS A 189 -22.01 13.63 -23.78
CA LYS A 189 -22.63 14.46 -24.83
C LYS A 189 -22.99 15.87 -24.34
N LEU A 190 -23.18 16.06 -23.04
CA LEU A 190 -23.53 17.33 -22.40
C LEU A 190 -22.37 17.90 -21.55
N SER A 191 -21.12 17.52 -21.81
CA SER A 191 -19.95 18.03 -21.07
C SER A 191 -19.78 19.55 -21.21
N GLY A 192 -19.28 20.21 -20.17
CA GLY A 192 -19.10 21.66 -20.14
C GLY A 192 -20.39 22.38 -19.74
N VAL A 193 -21.03 21.92 -18.66
CA VAL A 193 -22.27 22.51 -18.13
C VAL A 193 -22.00 23.91 -17.60
N VAL A 194 -22.77 24.89 -18.09
CA VAL A 194 -22.68 26.29 -17.66
C VAL A 194 -23.73 26.58 -16.60
N CYS A 195 -24.96 26.16 -16.84
CA CYS A 195 -26.07 26.30 -15.92
C CYS A 195 -27.06 25.14 -16.10
N CYS A 196 -27.80 24.84 -15.04
CA CYS A 196 -28.81 23.80 -15.07
C CYS A 196 -29.87 24.07 -13.98
N GLY A 197 -31.04 23.47 -14.15
CA GLY A 197 -32.16 23.62 -13.22
C GLY A 197 -33.02 22.36 -13.20
N ILE A 198 -33.58 22.06 -12.03
CA ILE A 198 -34.53 20.96 -11.83
C ILE A 198 -35.94 21.51 -12.06
N VAL A 199 -36.76 20.79 -12.82
CA VAL A 199 -38.17 21.10 -12.97
C VAL A 199 -38.86 20.75 -11.64
N PRO A 200 -39.48 21.74 -10.95
CA PRO A 200 -40.13 21.51 -9.66
C PRO A 200 -41.11 20.33 -9.70
N ASP A 201 -41.16 19.57 -8.61
CA ASP A 201 -42.04 18.41 -8.41
C ASP A 201 -41.91 17.30 -9.48
N SER A 202 -40.80 17.26 -10.22
CA SER A 202 -40.55 16.24 -11.25
C SER A 202 -39.13 15.68 -11.19
N SER A 203 -38.89 14.59 -11.93
CA SER A 203 -37.55 14.00 -12.10
C SER A 203 -36.79 14.56 -13.31
N LEU A 204 -37.27 15.65 -13.90
CA LEU A 204 -36.69 16.25 -15.09
C LEU A 204 -35.72 17.37 -14.71
N MET A 205 -34.60 17.40 -15.40
CA MET A 205 -33.57 18.42 -15.26
C MET A 205 -33.20 18.95 -16.63
N VAL A 206 -33.08 20.27 -16.73
CA VAL A 206 -32.62 20.94 -17.94
C VAL A 206 -31.17 21.32 -17.74
N VAL A 207 -30.31 20.88 -18.66
CA VAL A 207 -28.86 21.10 -18.63
C VAL A 207 -28.47 21.89 -19.88
N LEU A 208 -27.72 22.98 -19.69
CA LEU A 208 -27.17 23.76 -20.79
C LEU A 208 -25.64 23.73 -20.77
N THR A 209 -25.08 23.45 -21.94
CA THR A 209 -23.64 23.36 -22.15
C THR A 209 -23.05 24.64 -22.73
N GLY A 210 -21.73 24.82 -22.58
CA GLY A 210 -20.97 25.90 -23.21
C GLY A 210 -20.99 25.85 -24.74
N LYS A 211 -21.44 24.75 -25.34
CA LYS A 211 -21.64 24.59 -26.79
C LYS A 211 -23.06 25.01 -27.25
N GLY A 212 -23.91 25.51 -26.36
CA GLY A 212 -25.29 25.91 -26.68
C GLY A 212 -26.29 24.76 -26.80
N LEU A 213 -25.90 23.54 -26.40
CA LEU A 213 -26.81 22.38 -26.37
C LEU A 213 -27.65 22.39 -25.10
N CYS A 214 -28.98 22.33 -25.25
CA CYS A 214 -29.96 22.20 -24.18
C CYS A 214 -30.45 20.74 -24.12
N GLY A 215 -30.07 20.02 -23.06
CA GLY A 215 -30.47 18.65 -22.82
C GLY A 215 -31.53 18.56 -21.72
N ILE A 216 -32.63 17.83 -21.98
CA ILE A 216 -33.55 17.39 -20.94
C ILE A 216 -33.11 16.00 -20.46
N VAL A 217 -32.73 15.92 -19.20
CA VAL A 217 -32.27 14.70 -18.55
C VAL A 217 -33.29 14.30 -17.49
N ASN A 218 -33.74 13.05 -17.55
CA ASN A 218 -34.40 12.45 -16.40
C ASN A 218 -33.33 11.88 -15.48
N PHE A 219 -33.05 12.59 -14.39
CA PHE A 219 -31.97 12.24 -13.49
C PHE A 219 -32.26 10.97 -12.68
N ARG A 220 -33.51 10.49 -12.58
CA ARG A 220 -33.85 9.23 -11.88
C ARG A 220 -33.69 8.00 -12.77
N SER A 221 -34.07 8.08 -14.05
CA SER A 221 -33.89 6.99 -15.00
C SER A 221 -32.51 6.99 -15.68
N SER A 222 -31.73 8.04 -15.47
CA SER A 222 -30.44 8.26 -16.11
C SER A 222 -30.50 8.34 -17.64
N VAL A 223 -31.58 8.92 -18.18
CA VAL A 223 -31.84 8.98 -19.63
C VAL A 223 -31.89 10.43 -20.08
N ILE A 224 -31.23 10.71 -21.20
CA ILE A 224 -31.43 11.97 -21.94
C ILE A 224 -32.70 11.80 -22.76
N LEU A 225 -33.72 12.60 -22.49
CA LEU A 225 -35.00 12.55 -23.20
C LEU A 225 -34.94 13.31 -24.51
N SER A 226 -34.30 14.48 -24.53
CA SER A 226 -34.13 15.28 -25.73
C SER A 226 -32.87 16.14 -25.62
N VAL A 227 -32.24 16.39 -26.77
CA VAL A 227 -31.17 17.38 -26.92
C VAL A 227 -31.62 18.31 -28.04
N SER A 228 -31.69 19.60 -27.74
CA SER A 228 -32.08 20.63 -28.70
C SER A 228 -31.05 21.75 -28.71
N SER A 229 -30.81 22.33 -29.87
CA SER A 229 -30.10 23.59 -30.02
C SER A 229 -31.12 24.68 -30.36
N HIS A 230 -31.12 25.77 -29.60
CA HIS A 230 -31.98 26.93 -29.88
C HIS A 230 -31.13 28.04 -30.49
N GLU A 231 -31.60 28.62 -31.61
CA GLU A 231 -30.93 29.74 -32.31
C GLU A 231 -30.78 30.99 -31.42
N ILE A 232 -31.59 31.08 -30.37
CA ILE A 232 -31.54 32.17 -29.36
C ILE A 232 -30.15 32.26 -28.70
N PHE A 233 -29.43 31.13 -28.55
CA PHE A 233 -28.09 31.13 -27.94
C PHE A 233 -27.01 31.70 -28.87
N SER A 234 -27.20 31.61 -30.19
CA SER A 234 -26.33 32.30 -31.15
C SER A 234 -26.57 33.81 -31.17
N GLU A 235 -27.78 34.27 -30.84
CA GLU A 235 -28.12 35.70 -30.82
C GLU A 235 -27.81 36.41 -29.49
N LEU A 236 -28.07 35.75 -28.35
CA LEU A 236 -28.00 36.36 -27.01
C LEU A 236 -26.80 35.90 -26.17
N GLY A 237 -26.02 34.94 -26.66
CA GLY A 237 -24.96 34.28 -25.88
C GLY A 237 -25.51 33.24 -24.90
N LEU A 238 -24.68 32.80 -23.95
CA LEU A 238 -25.07 31.77 -22.97
C LEU A 238 -25.77 32.40 -21.74
N PRO A 239 -26.90 31.84 -21.27
CA PRO A 239 -27.60 32.31 -20.10
C PRO A 239 -26.83 32.02 -18.81
N SER A 240 -26.98 32.94 -17.85
CA SER A 240 -26.36 32.86 -16.52
C SER A 240 -27.13 31.98 -15.54
N PHE A 241 -28.45 31.82 -15.74
CA PHE A 241 -29.32 31.01 -14.91
C PHE A 241 -30.49 30.45 -15.73
N LEU A 242 -30.96 29.26 -15.35
CA LEU A 242 -32.10 28.58 -15.97
C LEU A 242 -33.09 28.14 -14.89
N THR A 243 -34.36 28.47 -15.08
CA THR A 243 -35.45 27.96 -14.23
C THR A 243 -36.47 27.25 -15.10
N PRO A 244 -36.45 25.91 -15.13
CA PRO A 244 -37.38 25.14 -15.94
C PRO A 244 -38.69 24.88 -15.17
N MET A 245 -39.79 24.84 -15.90
CA MET A 245 -41.15 24.64 -15.40
C MET A 245 -41.88 23.61 -16.26
N LEU A 246 -42.82 22.87 -15.66
CA LEU A 246 -43.71 22.00 -16.44
C LEU A 246 -44.59 22.86 -17.35
N GLY A 247 -44.54 22.60 -18.66
CA GLY A 247 -45.27 23.38 -19.65
C GLY A 247 -46.78 23.13 -19.61
N VAL A 248 -47.54 24.05 -20.20
CA VAL A 248 -49.02 23.99 -20.25
C VAL A 248 -49.52 22.81 -21.11
N LYS A 249 -48.71 22.36 -22.08
CA LYS A 249 -49.00 21.19 -22.93
C LYS A 249 -48.35 19.94 -22.35
N SER A 250 -49.05 18.80 -22.37
CA SER A 250 -48.50 17.52 -21.93
C SER A 250 -47.26 17.17 -22.75
N GLY A 251 -46.11 17.00 -22.09
CA GLY A 251 -44.85 16.64 -22.75
C GLY A 251 -43.96 17.81 -23.18
N THR A 252 -44.17 19.02 -22.65
CA THR A 252 -43.26 20.15 -22.83
C THR A 252 -42.76 20.71 -21.51
N VAL A 253 -41.55 21.28 -21.52
CA VAL A 253 -40.93 22.02 -20.41
C VAL A 253 -40.68 23.45 -20.87
N ASP A 254 -41.25 24.40 -20.14
CA ASP A 254 -41.04 25.82 -20.37
C ASP A 254 -39.81 26.25 -19.57
N VAL A 255 -38.77 26.73 -20.26
CA VAL A 255 -37.50 27.10 -19.63
C VAL A 255 -37.36 28.61 -19.64
N VAL A 256 -37.28 29.19 -18.44
CA VAL A 256 -36.98 30.60 -18.25
C VAL A 256 -35.47 30.78 -18.17
N ALA A 257 -34.90 31.48 -19.14
CA ALA A 257 -33.48 31.76 -19.22
C ALA A 257 -33.17 33.24 -18.97
N THR A 258 -32.23 33.48 -18.05
CA THR A 258 -31.78 34.83 -17.71
C THR A 258 -30.36 35.04 -18.24
N PHE A 259 -30.23 35.96 -19.18
CA PHE A 259 -28.97 36.25 -19.85
C PHE A 259 -28.12 37.25 -19.05
N PRO A 260 -26.78 37.19 -19.17
CA PRO A 260 -25.88 38.13 -18.50
C PRO A 260 -26.06 39.58 -19.00
N VAL A 261 -26.64 39.77 -20.18
CA VAL A 261 -27.02 41.09 -20.70
C VAL A 261 -28.24 41.60 -19.90
N ARG A 262 -28.09 42.79 -19.28
CA ARG A 262 -29.11 43.42 -18.42
C ARG A 262 -30.54 43.30 -18.98
N GLY A 263 -31.47 42.88 -18.12
CA GLY A 263 -32.91 42.92 -18.39
C GLY A 263 -33.45 41.93 -19.43
N ARG A 264 -32.63 41.01 -19.96
CA ARG A 264 -33.06 40.02 -20.95
C ARG A 264 -33.41 38.68 -20.29
N ILE A 265 -34.71 38.45 -20.13
CA ILE A 265 -35.31 37.17 -19.73
C ILE A 265 -36.06 36.63 -20.94
N HIS A 266 -35.82 35.37 -21.30
CA HIS A 266 -36.52 34.71 -22.39
C HIS A 266 -37.13 33.40 -21.90
N VAL A 267 -38.35 33.09 -22.35
CA VAL A 267 -38.99 31.79 -22.11
C VAL A 267 -38.99 31.02 -23.42
N PHE A 268 -38.43 29.83 -23.42
CA PHE A 268 -38.48 28.92 -24.58
C PHE A 268 -39.03 27.57 -24.17
N VAL A 269 -39.74 26.92 -25.09
CA VAL A 269 -40.40 25.63 -24.84
C VAL A 269 -39.56 24.51 -25.43
N THR A 270 -39.28 23.47 -24.65
CA THR A 270 -38.56 22.28 -25.11
C THR A 270 -39.44 21.04 -24.92
N SER A 271 -39.44 20.12 -25.90
CA SER A 271 -40.22 18.87 -25.84
C SER A 271 -39.52 17.79 -25.01
N THR A 272 -40.30 17.00 -24.26
CA THR A 272 -39.83 15.85 -23.49
C THR A 272 -39.99 14.51 -24.22
N SER A 273 -40.55 14.51 -25.43
CA SER A 273 -40.66 13.31 -26.27
C SER A 273 -39.27 12.88 -26.78
N PRO A 274 -38.93 11.59 -26.72
CA PRO A 274 -37.69 11.08 -27.29
C PRO A 274 -37.68 11.33 -28.81
N GLN A 275 -36.78 12.20 -29.26
CA GLN A 275 -36.41 12.25 -30.66
C GLN A 275 -35.34 11.18 -30.89
N GLU A 276 -35.52 10.34 -31.91
CA GLU A 276 -34.42 9.52 -32.42
C GLU A 276 -33.31 10.47 -32.85
N ILE A 277 -32.13 10.29 -32.25
CA ILE A 277 -30.92 10.98 -32.67
C ILE A 277 -30.52 10.28 -33.97
N GLU A 278 -30.99 10.80 -35.12
CA GLU A 278 -30.35 10.46 -36.38
C GLU A 278 -28.88 10.92 -36.27
N ASP A 279 -27.95 9.98 -36.49
CA ASP A 279 -26.55 10.29 -36.78
C ASP A 279 -26.49 11.04 -38.13
N GLU A 280 -26.99 12.27 -38.19
CA GLU A 280 -26.57 13.20 -39.23
C GLU A 280 -25.13 13.62 -38.91
N GLU A 281 -24.24 13.20 -39.80
CA GLU A 281 -22.87 13.68 -39.95
C GLU A 281 -22.73 15.17 -39.63
N GLU A 282 -21.61 15.49 -38.97
CA GLU A 282 -20.95 16.80 -38.85
C GLU A 282 -21.47 17.91 -39.80
N LYS A 283 -22.62 18.52 -39.48
CA LYS A 283 -22.83 19.92 -39.85
C LYS A 283 -22.06 20.77 -38.87
N CYS A 284 -20.89 21.19 -39.32
CA CYS A 284 -20.01 22.18 -38.74
C CYS A 284 -20.82 23.36 -38.16
N PHE A 285 -21.08 23.34 -36.84
CA PHE A 285 -21.57 24.52 -36.14
C PHE A 285 -20.38 25.40 -35.83
N ILE A 286 -20.36 26.55 -36.51
CA ILE A 286 -19.36 27.60 -36.37
C ILE A 286 -19.16 27.88 -34.89
N ALA A 287 -17.94 27.65 -34.41
CA ALA A 287 -17.50 28.16 -33.12
C ALA A 287 -17.65 29.68 -33.17
N THR A 288 -18.71 30.22 -32.57
CA THR A 288 -18.74 31.63 -32.20
C THR A 288 -17.60 31.82 -31.22
N THR A 289 -16.49 32.37 -31.72
CA THR A 289 -15.49 33.05 -30.91
C THR A 289 -16.20 34.21 -30.22
N CYS A 290 -16.85 33.93 -29.10
CA CYS A 290 -17.27 34.98 -28.20
C CYS A 290 -15.99 35.46 -27.52
N GLU A 291 -15.46 36.59 -27.99
CA GLU A 291 -14.40 37.31 -27.30
C GLU A 291 -14.75 37.39 -25.81
N SER A 292 -13.78 37.04 -24.98
CA SER A 292 -13.87 37.04 -23.53
C SER A 292 -14.05 38.47 -23.01
N HIS A 293 -15.27 38.98 -23.04
CA HIS A 293 -15.66 40.08 -22.18
C HIS A 293 -15.76 39.54 -20.76
N SER A 294 -14.93 40.08 -19.87
CA SER A 294 -14.85 39.80 -18.43
C SER A 294 -16.22 39.47 -17.81
N TRP A 295 -16.50 38.18 -17.59
CA TRP A 295 -17.76 37.67 -17.06
C TRP A 295 -17.82 37.82 -15.54
N SER A 296 -18.12 39.02 -15.06
CA SER A 296 -18.28 39.29 -13.63
C SER A 296 -19.64 39.88 -13.26
N SER A 297 -20.77 39.29 -13.69
CA SER A 297 -22.10 39.55 -13.09
C SER A 297 -23.17 38.53 -13.53
N GLY A 298 -23.09 37.29 -13.05
CA GLY A 298 -24.19 36.32 -13.26
C GLY A 298 -25.41 36.70 -12.43
N ALA A 299 -26.59 36.75 -13.04
CA ALA A 299 -27.87 36.99 -12.35
C ALA A 299 -28.41 35.68 -11.76
N LYS A 300 -29.07 35.72 -10.61
CA LYS A 300 -29.81 34.58 -10.06
C LYS A 300 -31.30 34.84 -10.16
N SER A 301 -32.07 33.86 -10.63
CA SER A 301 -33.51 34.04 -10.83
C SER A 301 -34.31 33.13 -9.90
N TYR A 302 -35.26 33.70 -9.18
CA TYR A 302 -36.09 33.02 -8.19
C TYR A 302 -37.54 33.07 -8.64
N LEU A 303 -38.10 31.90 -8.88
CA LEU A 303 -39.45 31.74 -9.43
C LEU A 303 -40.44 31.43 -8.30
N ARG A 304 -41.63 32.05 -8.38
CA ARG A 304 -42.78 31.69 -7.56
C ARG A 304 -44.04 31.54 -8.43
N LYS A 305 -44.70 30.38 -8.34
CA LYS A 305 -45.86 30.02 -9.15
C LYS A 305 -47.17 30.37 -8.44
N TYR A 306 -48.15 30.88 -9.20
CA TYR A 306 -49.52 31.19 -8.78
C TYR A 306 -50.51 30.65 -9.82
N GLY A 307 -50.84 29.35 -9.72
CA GLY A 307 -51.70 28.70 -10.72
C GLY A 307 -51.07 28.74 -12.12
N ALA A 308 -51.74 29.40 -13.07
CA ALA A 308 -51.30 29.59 -14.46
C ALA A 308 -50.32 30.77 -14.65
N SER A 309 -50.19 31.66 -13.66
CA SER A 309 -49.23 32.76 -13.67
C SER A 309 -48.01 32.43 -12.82
N PHE A 310 -46.87 33.04 -13.13
CA PHE A 310 -45.69 32.97 -12.27
C PHE A 310 -44.98 34.32 -12.19
N ILE A 311 -44.28 34.50 -11.08
CA ILE A 311 -43.47 35.69 -10.80
C ILE A 311 -42.02 35.26 -10.75
N LEU A 312 -41.17 35.99 -11.46
CA LEU A 312 -39.74 35.79 -11.49
C LEU A 312 -39.05 37.01 -10.90
N ALA A 313 -38.30 36.80 -9.82
CA ALA A 313 -37.37 37.78 -9.26
C ALA A 313 -35.96 37.46 -9.76
N SER A 314 -35.43 38.28 -10.65
CA SER A 314 -34.07 38.17 -11.16
C SER A 314 -33.18 39.17 -10.42
N VAL A 315 -32.16 38.66 -9.73
CA VAL A 315 -31.24 39.43 -8.88
C VAL A 315 -29.88 39.54 -9.58
N TRP A 316 -29.52 40.75 -10.00
CA TRP A 316 -28.18 41.15 -10.42
C TRP A 316 -27.46 41.85 -9.26
N GLN A 317 -26.16 42.10 -9.42
CA GLN A 317 -25.37 42.78 -8.38
C GLN A 317 -25.89 44.19 -8.05
N ASP A 318 -26.43 44.87 -9.04
CA ASP A 318 -26.81 46.28 -9.04
C ASP A 318 -28.32 46.51 -9.18
N MET A 319 -29.12 45.49 -9.44
CA MET A 319 -30.57 45.63 -9.58
C MET A 319 -31.33 44.32 -9.34
N ILE A 320 -32.62 44.42 -9.07
CA ILE A 320 -33.57 43.30 -8.99
C ILE A 320 -34.70 43.58 -9.97
N GLN A 321 -34.98 42.67 -10.89
CA GLN A 321 -36.13 42.75 -11.80
C GLN A 321 -37.18 41.73 -11.37
N PHE A 322 -38.38 42.19 -11.09
CA PHE A 322 -39.56 41.36 -10.96
C PHE A 322 -40.29 41.34 -12.30
N SER A 323 -40.64 40.16 -12.77
CA SER A 323 -41.44 39.98 -13.98
C SER A 323 -42.58 39.03 -13.71
N VAL A 324 -43.77 39.40 -14.17
CA VAL A 324 -44.98 38.61 -14.06
C VAL A 324 -45.28 38.01 -15.42
N TRP A 325 -45.55 36.72 -15.44
CA TRP A 325 -45.79 35.95 -16.64
C TRP A 325 -47.11 35.19 -16.52
N HIS A 326 -47.88 35.17 -17.60
CA HIS A 326 -49.13 34.42 -17.73
C HIS A 326 -49.06 33.58 -19.00
N ASP A 327 -49.20 32.25 -18.89
CA ASP A 327 -49.14 31.32 -20.03
C ASP A 327 -47.95 31.56 -20.99
N ALA A 328 -46.74 31.70 -20.43
CA ALA A 328 -45.48 31.99 -21.13
C ALA A 328 -45.41 33.36 -21.86
N LYS A 329 -46.38 34.26 -21.63
CA LYS A 329 -46.33 35.66 -22.07
C LYS A 329 -46.03 36.58 -20.89
N LEU A 330 -45.13 37.53 -21.11
CA LEU A 330 -44.81 38.57 -20.13
C LEU A 330 -46.00 39.53 -20.01
N SER A 331 -46.54 39.71 -18.79
CA SER A 331 -47.62 40.65 -18.53
C SER A 331 -47.11 42.00 -18.02
N ASP A 332 -46.24 42.01 -17.00
CA ASP A 332 -45.72 43.24 -16.39
C ASP A 332 -44.30 43.03 -15.82
N THR A 333 -43.54 44.12 -15.67
CA THR A 333 -42.18 44.13 -15.08
C THR A 333 -41.94 45.33 -14.18
N ALA A 334 -41.26 45.12 -13.05
CA ALA A 334 -40.79 46.17 -12.17
C ALA A 334 -39.31 45.96 -11.82
N THR A 335 -38.55 47.04 -11.70
CA THR A 335 -37.12 47.00 -11.36
C THR A 335 -36.84 47.79 -10.10
N VAL A 336 -36.01 47.23 -9.22
CA VAL A 336 -35.47 47.88 -8.01
C VAL A 336 -33.97 48.02 -8.20
N GLU A 337 -33.48 49.24 -8.36
CA GLU A 337 -32.05 49.52 -8.46
C GLU A 337 -31.38 49.48 -7.08
N ASN A 338 -30.12 49.07 -7.05
CA ASN A 338 -29.28 49.14 -5.87
C ASN A 338 -28.63 50.53 -5.80
N GLU A 339 -29.21 51.43 -5.02
CA GLU A 339 -28.66 52.78 -4.81
C GLU A 339 -27.35 52.77 -3.99
N MET A 340 -26.96 51.61 -3.43
CA MET A 340 -25.82 51.45 -2.54
C MET A 340 -24.63 50.79 -3.26
N SER A 341 -23.41 51.10 -2.85
CA SER A 341 -22.17 50.53 -3.40
C SER A 341 -21.94 49.04 -3.07
N VAL A 342 -22.79 48.45 -2.23
CA VAL A 342 -22.67 47.05 -1.77
C VAL A 342 -23.59 46.17 -2.62
N PRO A 343 -23.07 45.15 -3.34
CA PRO A 343 -23.86 44.39 -4.29
C PRO A 343 -24.86 43.42 -3.63
N TYR A 344 -25.95 43.13 -4.35
CA TYR A 344 -26.83 42.00 -4.03
C TYR A 344 -26.17 40.66 -4.40
N VAL A 345 -26.37 39.64 -3.56
CA VAL A 345 -25.68 38.33 -3.68
C VAL A 345 -26.65 37.18 -3.91
N SER A 346 -27.78 37.19 -3.19
CA SER A 346 -28.80 36.13 -3.28
C SER A 346 -30.14 36.63 -2.75
N GLY A 347 -31.16 35.80 -2.82
CA GLY A 347 -32.46 36.08 -2.21
C GLY A 347 -33.33 34.84 -2.14
N PHE A 348 -34.50 34.96 -1.53
CA PHE A 348 -35.47 33.88 -1.46
C PHE A 348 -36.89 34.44 -1.29
N TRP A 349 -37.88 33.65 -1.67
CA TRP A 349 -39.28 33.95 -1.45
C TRP A 349 -39.73 33.40 -0.09
N VAL A 350 -40.30 34.27 0.74
CA VAL A 350 -41.28 33.93 1.79
C VAL A 350 -42.63 34.36 1.21
N ASP A 351 -43.79 33.78 1.56
CA ASP A 351 -45.08 34.15 0.93
C ASP A 351 -45.15 35.65 0.59
N ASP A 352 -45.42 36.06 -0.62
CA ASP A 352 -45.54 37.43 -1.17
C ASP A 352 -44.41 38.44 -0.84
N LEU A 353 -43.36 37.99 -0.16
CA LEU A 353 -42.23 38.76 0.31
C LEU A 353 -40.94 38.18 -0.26
N PHE A 354 -40.24 38.96 -1.08
CA PHE A 354 -38.93 38.58 -1.58
C PHE A 354 -37.84 39.17 -0.69
N VAL A 355 -37.08 38.34 0.01
CA VAL A 355 -35.96 38.80 0.84
C VAL A 355 -34.69 38.75 0.00
N VAL A 356 -34.08 39.92 -0.24
CA VAL A 356 -32.79 40.02 -0.93
C VAL A 356 -31.66 40.20 0.07
N ILE A 357 -30.53 39.52 -0.16
CA ILE A 357 -29.36 39.53 0.70
C ILE A 357 -28.23 40.30 0.02
N ARG A 358 -27.68 41.27 0.73
CA ARG A 358 -26.52 42.07 0.33
C ARG A 358 -25.22 41.44 0.82
N ALA A 359 -24.12 41.83 0.17
CA ALA A 359 -22.80 41.31 0.47
C ALA A 359 -22.27 41.63 1.88
N ASP A 360 -22.81 42.66 2.54
CA ASP A 360 -22.50 43.04 3.92
C ASP A 360 -23.28 42.26 4.98
N GLY A 361 -24.13 41.30 4.58
CA GLY A 361 -24.97 40.53 5.52
C GLY A 361 -26.29 41.22 5.87
N MET A 362 -26.68 42.28 5.17
CA MET A 362 -28.02 42.87 5.35
C MET A 362 -29.04 42.16 4.45
N ALA A 363 -30.14 41.70 5.05
CA ALA A 363 -31.29 41.16 4.34
C ALA A 363 -32.42 42.20 4.27
N LEU A 364 -32.89 42.49 3.06
CA LEU A 364 -33.93 43.47 2.76
C LEU A 364 -35.20 42.74 2.30
N PRO A 365 -36.26 42.72 3.11
CA PRO A 365 -37.55 42.16 2.71
C PRO A 365 -38.29 43.12 1.78
N LEU A 366 -38.61 42.68 0.56
CA LEU A 366 -39.37 43.43 -0.44
C LEU A 366 -40.77 42.83 -0.57
N LEU A 367 -41.79 43.56 -0.13
CA LEU A 367 -43.18 43.16 -0.25
C LEU A 367 -43.70 43.44 -1.66
N PHE A 368 -44.30 42.42 -2.25
CA PHE A 368 -44.89 42.47 -3.57
C PHE A 368 -46.40 42.67 -3.45
N CYS A 369 -46.92 43.81 -3.91
CA CYS A 369 -48.35 44.10 -3.91
C CYS A 369 -48.90 44.07 -5.34
N LEU A 370 -49.83 43.16 -5.61
CA LEU A 370 -50.64 43.11 -6.83
C LEU A 370 -51.87 44.01 -6.68
N ASN A 371 -52.24 44.74 -7.74
CA ASN A 371 -53.48 45.51 -7.76
C ASN A 371 -54.70 44.56 -7.76
N VAL A 372 -55.73 44.91 -6.99
CA VAL A 372 -56.89 44.04 -6.69
C VAL A 372 -57.78 43.78 -7.91
N GLU A 373 -57.64 44.54 -9.00
CA GLU A 373 -58.49 44.44 -10.20
C GLU A 373 -57.79 43.80 -11.43
N GLY A 374 -56.54 43.35 -11.32
CA GLY A 374 -55.83 42.67 -12.42
C GLY A 374 -54.32 42.50 -12.19
N TRP A 375 -53.67 41.66 -13.00
CA TRP A 375 -52.22 41.41 -12.98
C TRP A 375 -51.38 42.56 -13.61
N ASP A 376 -51.94 43.78 -13.63
CA ASP A 376 -51.32 44.97 -14.23
C ASP A 376 -50.94 45.98 -13.12
N GLY A 377 -49.66 46.34 -13.06
CA GLY A 377 -49.11 47.31 -12.11
C GLY A 377 -48.52 46.67 -10.86
N ILE A 378 -47.22 46.37 -10.90
CA ILE A 378 -46.46 45.88 -9.75
C ILE A 378 -46.03 47.04 -8.83
N LYS A 379 -46.41 46.99 -7.55
CA LYS A 379 -45.88 47.91 -6.52
C LYS A 379 -45.01 47.16 -5.52
N ILE A 380 -43.76 47.61 -5.37
CA ILE A 380 -42.78 47.02 -4.46
C ILE A 380 -42.59 47.95 -3.26
N VAL A 381 -42.72 47.40 -2.05
CA VAL A 381 -42.50 48.14 -0.80
C VAL A 381 -41.36 47.49 -0.03
N SER A 382 -40.32 48.26 0.31
CA SER A 382 -39.22 47.79 1.14
C SER A 382 -39.62 47.76 2.62
N GLY A 383 -39.38 46.63 3.28
CA GLY A 383 -39.60 46.42 4.71
C GLY A 383 -38.37 46.75 5.55
N LYS A 384 -38.42 46.41 6.84
CA LYS A 384 -37.31 46.67 7.76
C LYS A 384 -36.10 45.78 7.44
N PRO A 385 -34.87 46.32 7.40
CA PRO A 385 -33.67 45.53 7.16
C PRO A 385 -33.38 44.59 8.34
N ILE A 386 -32.92 43.38 8.03
CA ILE A 386 -32.52 42.34 8.98
C ILE A 386 -31.00 42.20 8.93
N GLU A 387 -30.36 42.17 10.09
CA GLU A 387 -28.91 42.05 10.18
C GLU A 387 -28.52 40.58 10.36
N LEU A 388 -27.85 40.01 9.36
CA LEU A 388 -27.37 38.63 9.36
C LEU A 388 -25.89 38.57 9.72
N THR A 389 -25.43 37.42 10.22
CA THR A 389 -24.00 37.22 10.55
C THR A 389 -23.13 37.02 9.32
N SER A 390 -23.72 36.70 8.17
CA SER A 390 -23.04 36.53 6.88
C SER A 390 -24.02 36.70 5.71
N CYS A 391 -23.47 36.88 4.50
CA CYS A 391 -24.24 36.92 3.25
C CYS A 391 -24.59 35.52 2.69
N SER A 392 -24.09 34.44 3.30
CA SER A 392 -24.44 33.06 2.95
C SER A 392 -25.62 32.63 3.81
N SER A 393 -26.82 32.86 3.29
CA SER A 393 -28.04 32.61 4.05
C SER A 393 -29.19 32.08 3.20
N THR A 394 -30.15 31.43 3.87
CA THR A 394 -31.32 30.82 3.23
C THR A 394 -32.50 30.78 4.19
N LEU A 395 -33.72 30.65 3.64
CA LEU A 395 -34.95 30.52 4.41
C LEU A 395 -35.08 29.12 5.00
N LEU A 396 -35.23 28.99 6.31
CA LEU A 396 -35.57 27.70 6.93
C LEU A 396 -37.07 27.44 6.85
N CYS A 397 -37.85 28.33 7.46
CA CYS A 397 -39.29 28.25 7.49
C CYS A 397 -39.85 29.60 7.91
N GLY A 398 -41.07 29.91 7.48
CA GLY A 398 -41.73 31.13 7.90
C GLY A 398 -42.91 31.51 7.04
N THR A 399 -43.61 32.53 7.50
CA THR A 399 -44.62 33.27 6.75
C THR A 399 -44.16 34.71 6.56
N SER A 400 -44.84 35.46 5.70
CA SER A 400 -44.57 36.90 5.49
C SER A 400 -44.48 37.74 6.78
N ARG A 401 -45.10 37.29 7.88
CA ARG A 401 -45.08 37.97 9.20
C ARG A 401 -43.89 37.58 10.07
N TYR A 402 -43.44 36.33 9.97
CA TYR A 402 -42.37 35.80 10.80
C TYR A 402 -41.66 34.68 10.06
N PHE A 403 -40.35 34.82 9.86
CA PHE A 403 -39.53 33.81 9.21
C PHE A 403 -38.16 33.66 9.86
N LEU A 404 -37.61 32.47 9.72
CA LEU A 404 -36.29 32.10 10.23
C LEU A 404 -35.31 31.97 9.07
N THR A 405 -34.17 32.62 9.21
CA THR A 405 -33.08 32.63 8.23
C THR A 405 -31.88 31.88 8.83
N LEU A 406 -31.41 30.84 8.14
CA LEU A 406 -30.15 30.19 8.49
C LEU A 406 -28.99 30.97 7.88
N THR A 407 -27.98 31.24 8.67
CA THR A 407 -26.78 31.99 8.29
C THR A 407 -25.54 31.20 8.65
N LEU A 408 -24.58 31.14 7.72
CA LEU A 408 -23.33 30.41 7.90
C LEU A 408 -22.14 31.32 7.58
N THR A 409 -21.17 31.41 8.48
CA THR A 409 -19.96 32.23 8.26
C THR A 409 -18.99 31.61 7.27
N GLY A 410 -18.89 30.29 7.23
CA GLY A 410 -18.05 29.55 6.27
C GLY A 410 -18.14 28.03 6.45
N MET A 411 -17.60 27.30 5.47
CA MET A 411 -17.60 25.83 5.46
C MET A 411 -16.69 25.24 6.57
N GLU A 412 -15.54 25.86 6.82
CA GLU A 412 -14.61 25.45 7.89
C GLU A 412 -15.27 25.49 9.27
N SER A 413 -16.05 26.53 9.50
CA SER A 413 -16.79 26.75 10.73
C SER A 413 -17.89 25.70 10.97
N LEU A 414 -18.54 25.24 9.89
CA LEU A 414 -19.54 24.18 9.93
C LEU A 414 -18.92 22.83 10.36
N CYS A 415 -17.74 22.49 9.81
CA CYS A 415 -17.07 21.21 10.08
C CYS A 415 -16.40 21.17 11.45
N SER A 416 -15.80 22.28 11.87
CA SER A 416 -15.07 22.38 13.14
C SER A 416 -15.98 22.51 14.36
N GLY A 417 -17.27 22.75 14.16
CA GLY A 417 -18.22 22.94 15.25
C GLY A 417 -17.93 24.19 16.10
N ILE A 418 -17.21 25.18 15.56
CA ILE A 418 -16.86 26.41 16.31
C ILE A 418 -18.15 27.09 16.76
N PRO A 419 -18.36 27.27 18.08
CA PRO A 419 -19.54 27.94 18.60
C PRO A 419 -19.68 29.34 18.00
N GLY A 420 -20.89 29.72 17.57
CA GLY A 420 -21.15 31.07 17.07
C GLY A 420 -21.24 31.21 15.54
N THR A 421 -20.96 30.15 14.79
CA THR A 421 -20.74 30.24 13.34
C THR A 421 -21.90 29.79 12.46
N VAL A 422 -22.75 28.90 12.99
CA VAL A 422 -24.05 28.53 12.41
C VAL A 422 -25.12 29.21 13.26
N THR A 423 -25.88 30.10 12.64
CA THR A 423 -26.86 30.94 13.32
C THR A 423 -28.22 30.88 12.64
N VAL A 424 -29.27 30.90 13.45
CA VAL A 424 -30.64 31.07 12.99
C VAL A 424 -31.10 32.45 13.46
N THR A 425 -31.42 33.31 12.50
CA THR A 425 -31.88 34.69 12.75
C THR A 425 -33.35 34.80 12.39
N ASP A 426 -34.18 35.29 13.30
CA ASP A 426 -35.58 35.58 13.01
C ASP A 426 -35.79 36.94 12.34
N SER A 427 -36.97 37.15 11.76
CA SER A 427 -37.34 38.39 11.10
C SER A 427 -37.39 39.62 12.03
N ASN A 428 -37.24 39.43 13.35
CA ASN A 428 -37.16 40.47 14.37
C ASN A 428 -35.70 40.72 14.84
N ASN A 429 -34.69 40.19 14.14
CA ASN A 429 -33.27 40.26 14.48
C ASN A 429 -32.84 39.48 15.75
N HIS A 430 -33.63 38.53 16.24
CA HIS A 430 -33.16 37.61 17.30
C HIS A 430 -32.33 36.49 16.69
N ARG A 431 -31.16 36.23 17.28
CA ARG A 431 -30.20 35.23 16.80
C ARG A 431 -30.09 34.07 17.78
N ARG A 432 -30.10 32.84 17.28
CA ARG A 432 -29.74 31.61 18.02
C ARG A 432 -28.53 30.94 17.38
N PHE A 433 -27.70 30.32 18.21
CA PHE A 433 -26.51 29.61 17.77
C PHE A 433 -26.75 28.10 17.82
N LEU A 434 -26.38 27.40 16.75
CA LEU A 434 -26.51 25.94 16.71
C LEU A 434 -25.18 25.26 17.09
N GLN A 435 -25.25 24.19 17.87
CA GLN A 435 -24.10 23.39 18.30
C GLN A 435 -23.99 22.07 17.52
N LEU A 436 -22.78 21.62 17.22
CA LEU A 436 -22.53 20.34 16.57
C LEU A 436 -22.91 19.16 17.50
N TYR A 437 -23.70 18.22 17.00
CA TYR A 437 -24.06 16.97 17.69
C TYR A 437 -22.93 15.93 17.52
N GLU A 438 -22.21 15.64 18.61
CA GLU A 438 -21.23 14.54 18.63
C GLU A 438 -21.94 13.18 18.67
N ASN A 439 -21.76 12.37 17.63
CA ASN A 439 -22.22 10.98 17.62
C ASN A 439 -21.42 10.17 18.66
N LYS A 440 -21.98 10.00 19.87
CA LYS A 440 -21.67 8.84 20.69
C LYS A 440 -22.21 7.61 19.96
N LEU A 441 -21.35 6.87 19.28
CA LEU A 441 -21.65 5.60 18.62
C LEU A 441 -22.59 4.75 19.50
N GLU A 442 -23.80 4.43 19.01
CA GLU A 442 -24.69 3.48 19.69
C GLU A 442 -23.96 2.13 19.79
N LYS A 443 -23.93 1.57 21.00
CA LYS A 443 -23.23 0.33 21.28
C LYS A 443 -23.90 -0.83 20.52
N SER A 444 -23.09 -1.74 20.00
CA SER A 444 -23.53 -3.02 19.43
C SER A 444 -24.53 -3.74 20.34
N ASP A 445 -25.58 -4.30 19.74
CA ASP A 445 -26.55 -5.19 20.41
C ASP A 445 -25.90 -6.52 20.84
N ILE A 446 -24.72 -6.81 20.29
CA ILE A 446 -23.85 -7.88 20.79
C ILE A 446 -23.13 -7.41 22.04
N PHE A 447 -23.32 -8.17 23.11
CA PHE A 447 -22.72 -7.96 24.41
C PHE A 447 -21.37 -8.70 24.55
N LEU A 448 -21.30 -9.96 24.12
CA LEU A 448 -20.09 -10.79 24.14
C LEU A 448 -19.94 -11.56 22.82
N ILE A 449 -18.73 -11.57 22.27
CA ILE A 449 -18.32 -12.43 21.15
C ILE A 449 -17.17 -13.30 21.63
N ASP A 450 -17.28 -14.60 21.39
CA ASP A 450 -16.18 -15.53 21.64
C ASP A 450 -15.99 -16.49 20.48
N ILE A 451 -14.78 -17.04 20.35
CA ILE A 451 -14.42 -17.97 19.29
C ILE A 451 -13.90 -19.25 19.93
N THR A 452 -14.48 -20.38 19.53
CA THR A 452 -14.12 -21.70 20.07
C THR A 452 -13.95 -22.72 18.95
N PRO A 453 -13.01 -23.66 19.07
CA PRO A 453 -12.94 -24.80 18.16
C PRO A 453 -14.18 -25.69 18.39
N PHE A 454 -14.86 -26.03 17.31
CA PHE A 454 -16.07 -26.85 17.35
C PHE A 454 -16.06 -27.85 16.19
N GLU A 455 -15.93 -29.14 16.52
CA GLU A 455 -15.68 -30.21 15.54
C GLU A 455 -14.40 -29.92 14.74
N ASP A 456 -14.44 -29.94 13.40
CA ASP A 456 -13.32 -29.60 12.50
C ASP A 456 -13.32 -28.12 12.09
N ASN A 457 -14.20 -27.30 12.68
CA ASN A 457 -14.45 -25.92 12.30
C ASN A 457 -14.24 -24.94 13.48
N ILE A 458 -14.33 -23.65 13.17
CA ILE A 458 -14.28 -22.56 14.17
C ILE A 458 -15.69 -22.04 14.38
N ALA A 459 -16.21 -22.10 15.61
CA ALA A 459 -17.51 -21.54 15.97
C ALA A 459 -17.36 -20.11 16.53
N VAL A 460 -18.15 -19.18 16.00
CA VAL A 460 -18.28 -17.81 16.53
C VAL A 460 -19.54 -17.74 17.39
N ILE A 461 -19.37 -17.59 18.69
CA ILE A 461 -20.44 -17.45 19.68
C ILE A 461 -20.80 -15.98 19.83
N ASN A 462 -22.08 -15.67 19.79
CA ASN A 462 -22.62 -14.32 20.02
C ASN A 462 -23.65 -14.35 21.14
N VAL A 463 -23.46 -13.50 22.15
CA VAL A 463 -24.44 -13.22 23.22
C VAL A 463 -24.98 -11.81 22.99
N LYS A 464 -26.27 -11.69 22.70
CA LYS A 464 -26.94 -10.39 22.51
C LYS A 464 -27.44 -9.81 23.82
N ARG A 465 -27.64 -8.50 23.88
CA ARG A 465 -28.32 -7.81 25.00
C ARG A 465 -29.76 -8.25 25.19
N SER A 466 -30.40 -8.73 24.12
CA SER A 466 -31.74 -9.32 24.17
C SER A 466 -31.82 -10.64 24.94
N GLY A 467 -30.67 -11.23 25.30
CA GLY A 467 -30.59 -12.54 25.96
C GLY A 467 -30.34 -13.70 25.00
N GLU A 468 -30.50 -13.50 23.69
CA GLU A 468 -30.28 -14.57 22.70
C GLU A 468 -28.79 -14.93 22.57
N CYS A 469 -28.48 -16.21 22.71
CA CYS A 469 -27.14 -16.79 22.53
C CYS A 469 -27.14 -17.76 21.36
N PHE A 470 -26.29 -17.55 20.36
CA PHE A 470 -26.18 -18.42 19.18
C PHE A 470 -24.72 -18.58 18.73
N ALA A 471 -24.41 -19.70 18.08
CA ALA A 471 -23.11 -19.96 17.45
C ALA A 471 -23.25 -20.06 15.94
N LEU A 472 -22.28 -19.48 15.22
CA LEU A 472 -22.13 -19.59 13.77
C LEU A 472 -20.97 -20.54 13.47
N VAL A 473 -21.24 -21.63 12.76
CA VAL A 473 -20.24 -22.61 12.34
C VAL A 473 -20.14 -22.62 10.80
N PRO A 474 -18.96 -22.36 10.21
CA PRO A 474 -18.77 -22.42 8.76
C PRO A 474 -18.73 -23.88 8.28
N CYS A 475 -19.42 -24.21 7.17
CA CYS A 475 -19.39 -25.52 6.53
C CYS A 475 -19.35 -25.35 5.00
N ASP A 476 -18.26 -25.75 4.34
CA ASP A 476 -17.96 -25.86 2.89
C ASP A 476 -18.34 -24.71 1.92
N SER A 477 -19.47 -24.03 2.12
CA SER A 477 -19.94 -22.83 1.41
C SER A 477 -21.06 -22.04 2.13
N GLN A 478 -21.54 -22.48 3.31
CA GLN A 478 -22.63 -21.85 4.08
C GLN A 478 -22.30 -21.73 5.58
N PHE A 479 -22.97 -20.83 6.30
CA PHE A 479 -22.90 -20.72 7.76
C PHE A 479 -24.10 -21.40 8.41
N LYS A 480 -23.84 -22.33 9.32
CA LYS A 480 -24.88 -22.94 10.16
C LYS A 480 -25.01 -22.14 11.45
N SER A 481 -26.17 -21.54 11.67
CA SER A 481 -26.52 -20.90 12.94
C SER A 481 -27.12 -21.94 13.89
N ILE A 482 -26.59 -22.04 15.10
CA ILE A 482 -27.04 -22.93 16.17
C ILE A 482 -27.52 -22.06 17.33
N CYS A 483 -28.81 -22.16 17.68
CA CYS A 483 -29.32 -21.52 18.90
C CYS A 483 -28.80 -22.28 20.11
N LEU A 484 -28.12 -21.57 21.03
CA LEU A 484 -27.46 -22.17 22.18
C LEU A 484 -28.27 -22.01 23.47
N ALA A 485 -28.80 -20.80 23.71
CA ALA A 485 -29.53 -20.46 24.92
C ALA A 485 -30.29 -19.13 24.77
N HIS A 486 -31.23 -18.89 25.69
CA HIS A 486 -31.79 -17.56 25.95
C HIS A 486 -31.58 -17.23 27.44
N GLU A 487 -30.87 -16.13 27.71
CA GLU A 487 -30.46 -15.71 29.06
C GLU A 487 -31.03 -14.34 29.41
N GLU A 488 -31.80 -14.28 30.49
CA GLU A 488 -32.49 -13.05 30.91
C GLU A 488 -31.52 -11.94 31.37
N LYS A 489 -30.33 -12.31 31.86
CA LYS A 489 -29.31 -11.38 32.38
C LYS A 489 -28.03 -11.42 31.56
N ALA A 490 -28.15 -11.27 30.25
CA ALA A 490 -26.99 -11.27 29.33
C ALA A 490 -25.95 -10.19 29.64
N ASP A 491 -26.37 -9.07 30.26
CA ASP A 491 -25.50 -7.97 30.70
C ASP A 491 -24.50 -8.36 31.80
N LYS A 492 -24.71 -9.51 32.45
CA LYS A 492 -23.85 -10.02 33.53
C LYS A 492 -22.94 -11.16 33.10
N VAL A 493 -22.98 -11.58 31.83
CA VAL A 493 -22.20 -12.70 31.30
C VAL A 493 -20.77 -12.25 31.00
N THR A 494 -19.79 -12.95 31.53
CA THR A 494 -18.36 -12.55 31.43
C THR A 494 -17.55 -13.48 30.53
N SER A 495 -17.95 -14.74 30.37
CA SER A 495 -17.26 -15.73 29.53
C SER A 495 -18.22 -16.81 29.03
N CYS A 496 -17.86 -17.49 27.93
CA CYS A 496 -18.66 -18.59 27.40
C CYS A 496 -17.78 -19.68 26.77
N LEU A 497 -18.28 -20.92 26.74
CA LEU A 497 -17.64 -22.09 26.12
C LEU A 497 -18.67 -22.92 25.36
N LEU A 498 -18.31 -23.40 24.17
CA LEU A 498 -19.10 -24.33 23.37
C LEU A 498 -18.25 -25.55 23.00
N TYR A 499 -18.78 -26.74 23.21
CA TYR A 499 -18.14 -28.00 22.78
C TYR A 499 -19.19 -29.09 22.54
N LYS A 500 -18.76 -30.18 21.91
CA LYS A 500 -19.63 -31.32 21.57
C LYS A 500 -19.04 -32.63 22.08
N ARG A 501 -19.88 -33.45 22.71
CA ARG A 501 -19.56 -34.82 23.13
C ARG A 501 -20.53 -35.83 22.50
N GLN A 502 -21.76 -35.85 22.99
CA GLN A 502 -22.92 -36.56 22.40
C GLN A 502 -23.98 -35.52 22.01
N ASP A 503 -24.30 -34.63 22.95
CA ASP A 503 -25.07 -33.41 22.74
C ASP A 503 -24.16 -32.17 22.62
N VAL A 504 -24.74 -31.06 22.17
CA VAL A 504 -24.08 -29.74 22.14
C VAL A 504 -24.21 -29.11 23.52
N ILE A 505 -23.08 -28.85 24.16
CA ILE A 505 -23.01 -28.30 25.51
C ILE A 505 -22.50 -26.86 25.41
N PHE A 506 -23.26 -25.94 26.01
CA PHE A 506 -22.93 -24.52 26.09
C PHE A 506 -22.81 -24.12 27.56
N VAL A 507 -21.77 -23.38 27.93
CA VAL A 507 -21.51 -22.96 29.31
C VAL A 507 -21.29 -21.45 29.33
N MET A 508 -21.88 -20.76 30.32
CA MET A 508 -21.69 -19.32 30.55
C MET A 508 -21.27 -19.04 31.97
N GLY A 509 -20.34 -18.10 32.13
CA GLY A 509 -19.87 -17.59 33.40
C GLY A 509 -20.38 -16.16 33.62
N TYR A 510 -20.63 -15.79 34.88
CA TYR A 510 -21.19 -14.48 35.21
C TYR A 510 -20.30 -13.65 36.15
N GLU A 511 -20.55 -12.35 36.17
CA GLU A 511 -19.89 -11.37 37.04
C GLU A 511 -20.02 -11.70 38.54
N HIS A 512 -21.13 -12.32 38.94
CA HIS A 512 -21.39 -12.70 40.34
C HIS A 512 -20.85 -14.09 40.70
N GLY A 513 -20.07 -14.71 39.81
CA GLY A 513 -19.38 -15.97 40.07
C GLY A 513 -20.22 -17.22 39.86
N SER A 514 -21.41 -17.12 39.27
CA SER A 514 -22.21 -18.29 38.88
C SER A 514 -21.77 -18.85 37.53
N VAL A 515 -22.06 -20.13 37.32
CA VAL A 515 -21.86 -20.82 36.04
C VAL A 515 -23.16 -21.51 35.65
N HIS A 516 -23.62 -21.27 34.44
CA HIS A 516 -24.83 -21.89 33.89
C HIS A 516 -24.43 -22.82 32.74
N VAL A 517 -25.09 -23.98 32.65
CA VAL A 517 -24.82 -25.02 31.66
C VAL A 517 -26.11 -25.35 30.91
N TRP A 518 -26.06 -25.25 29.59
CA TRP A 518 -27.13 -25.64 28.66
C TRP A 518 -26.73 -26.86 27.86
N ILE A 519 -27.71 -27.74 27.64
CA ILE A 519 -27.59 -28.88 26.74
C ILE A 519 -28.65 -28.73 25.66
N SER A 520 -28.21 -28.63 24.41
CA SER A 520 -29.07 -28.54 23.22
C SER A 520 -30.20 -27.49 23.35
N GLY A 521 -29.88 -26.31 23.89
CA GLY A 521 -30.83 -25.20 24.06
C GLY A 521 -31.59 -25.17 25.39
N THR A 522 -31.50 -26.24 26.20
CA THR A 522 -32.21 -26.35 27.48
C THR A 522 -31.27 -26.11 28.66
N LEU A 523 -31.67 -25.25 29.61
CA LEU A 523 -30.89 -25.00 30.82
C LEU A 523 -30.90 -26.26 31.69
N LYS A 524 -29.72 -26.86 31.88
CA LYS A 524 -29.58 -28.13 32.60
C LYS A 524 -29.17 -27.93 34.05
N CYS A 525 -28.19 -27.06 34.29
CA CYS A 525 -27.59 -26.86 35.61
C CYS A 525 -27.25 -25.38 35.82
N VAL A 526 -27.51 -24.89 37.03
CA VAL A 526 -27.08 -23.57 37.50
C VAL A 526 -26.24 -23.80 38.75
N ILE A 527 -25.00 -23.37 38.71
CA ILE A 527 -24.04 -23.51 39.79
C ILE A 527 -23.89 -22.14 40.46
N PRO A 528 -24.61 -21.89 41.57
CA PRO A 528 -24.52 -20.61 42.26
C PRO A 528 -23.17 -20.49 42.95
N MET A 529 -22.52 -19.33 42.84
CA MET A 529 -21.29 -19.00 43.56
C MET A 529 -20.14 -20.02 43.36
N ALA A 530 -19.94 -20.50 42.14
CA ALA A 530 -18.74 -21.28 41.81
C ALA A 530 -17.47 -20.49 42.16
N HIS A 531 -17.50 -19.17 41.95
CA HIS A 531 -16.48 -18.23 42.38
C HIS A 531 -17.06 -17.12 43.27
N THR A 532 -16.22 -16.49 44.08
CA THR A 532 -16.57 -15.30 44.89
C THR A 532 -16.36 -13.98 44.14
N GLY A 533 -16.04 -14.05 42.84
CA GLY A 533 -15.86 -12.93 41.90
C GLY A 533 -16.21 -13.35 40.47
N ALA A 534 -16.00 -12.47 39.50
CA ALA A 534 -16.40 -12.70 38.11
C ALA A 534 -15.72 -13.92 37.46
N VAL A 535 -16.49 -14.74 36.74
CA VAL A 535 -15.97 -15.87 35.96
C VAL A 535 -15.48 -15.37 34.61
N ASP A 536 -14.22 -14.98 34.53
CA ASP A 536 -13.66 -14.30 33.36
C ASP A 536 -13.16 -15.27 32.28
N LYS A 537 -12.90 -16.55 32.62
CA LYS A 537 -12.56 -17.59 31.65
C LYS A 537 -13.22 -18.93 31.97
N ILE A 538 -13.62 -19.63 30.91
CA ILE A 538 -14.06 -21.02 30.94
C ILE A 538 -13.27 -21.77 29.86
N VAL A 539 -12.63 -22.88 30.21
CA VAL A 539 -11.67 -23.58 29.34
C VAL A 539 -12.00 -25.07 29.29
N LEU A 540 -12.05 -25.63 28.08
CA LEU A 540 -12.24 -27.07 27.86
C LEU A 540 -10.94 -27.84 28.19
N LEU A 541 -11.05 -28.95 28.93
CA LEU A 541 -9.91 -29.81 29.21
C LEU A 541 -9.60 -30.72 28.01
N PRO A 542 -8.32 -30.94 27.67
CA PRO A 542 -7.93 -31.82 26.57
C PRO A 542 -8.33 -33.27 26.88
N GLN A 543 -9.08 -33.92 25.97
CA GLN A 543 -9.62 -35.28 26.15
C GLN A 543 -8.59 -36.42 25.97
N GLU A 544 -7.31 -36.13 26.03
CA GLU A 544 -6.25 -37.13 25.80
C GLU A 544 -6.08 -38.04 27.03
N ARG A 545 -6.90 -39.10 27.06
CA ARG A 545 -6.97 -40.22 28.04
C ARG A 545 -7.74 -39.91 29.35
N ARG A 546 -8.82 -40.67 29.55
CA ARG A 546 -9.81 -40.60 30.64
C ARG A 546 -9.23 -40.99 32.01
N TYR A 547 -8.57 -40.06 32.71
CA TYR A 547 -8.23 -40.24 34.12
C TYR A 547 -9.02 -39.33 35.06
N LEU A 548 -9.69 -38.29 34.54
CA LEU A 548 -10.52 -37.37 35.30
C LEU A 548 -11.92 -37.29 34.68
N ASP A 549 -12.95 -37.41 35.50
CA ASP A 549 -14.37 -37.26 35.11
C ASP A 549 -14.76 -35.77 35.01
N ALA A 550 -13.97 -34.96 34.31
CA ALA A 550 -14.17 -33.51 34.20
C ALA A 550 -14.05 -33.02 32.76
N ASP A 551 -15.00 -32.19 32.31
CA ASP A 551 -15.03 -31.68 30.93
C ASP A 551 -14.34 -30.31 30.80
N PHE A 552 -14.58 -29.39 31.75
CA PHE A 552 -14.11 -28.01 31.67
C PHE A 552 -13.77 -27.44 33.04
N VAL A 553 -13.09 -26.30 33.00
CA VAL A 553 -12.65 -25.54 34.18
C VAL A 553 -13.18 -24.11 34.09
N SER A 554 -13.74 -23.59 35.17
CA SER A 554 -14.06 -22.16 35.31
C SER A 554 -12.99 -21.45 36.14
N VAL A 555 -12.69 -20.21 35.77
CA VAL A 555 -11.61 -19.43 36.37
C VAL A 555 -12.12 -18.04 36.72
N CYS A 556 -11.69 -17.56 37.89
CA CYS A 556 -11.75 -16.17 38.30
C CYS A 556 -10.33 -15.65 38.52
N THR A 557 -9.77 -14.95 37.54
CA THR A 557 -8.38 -14.46 37.61
C THR A 557 -8.18 -13.42 38.72
N GLU A 558 -9.16 -12.54 38.94
CA GLU A 558 -9.13 -11.52 40.00
C GLU A 558 -8.95 -12.14 41.39
N ARG A 559 -9.62 -13.26 41.67
CA ARG A 559 -9.52 -13.96 42.96
C ARG A 559 -8.49 -15.07 42.94
N GLY A 560 -7.98 -15.43 41.77
CA GLY A 560 -7.05 -16.52 41.54
C GLY A 560 -7.61 -17.88 41.93
N THR A 561 -8.90 -18.09 41.65
CA THR A 561 -9.59 -19.36 41.94
C THR A 561 -9.89 -20.08 40.64
N VAL A 562 -9.68 -21.40 40.65
CA VAL A 562 -9.86 -22.30 39.51
C VAL A 562 -10.74 -23.46 39.99
N VAL A 563 -11.86 -23.70 39.31
CA VAL A 563 -12.83 -24.71 39.69
C VAL A 563 -12.97 -25.73 38.57
N ILE A 564 -12.87 -27.00 38.91
CA ILE A 564 -13.01 -28.12 37.96
C ILE A 564 -14.43 -28.68 38.10
N HIS A 565 -15.10 -28.85 36.96
CA HIS A 565 -16.49 -29.28 36.89
C HIS A 565 -16.61 -30.73 36.45
N ASP A 566 -17.50 -31.47 37.12
CA ASP A 566 -17.83 -32.85 36.76
C ASP A 566 -18.40 -32.97 35.35
N SER A 567 -18.09 -34.05 34.65
CA SER A 567 -18.51 -34.27 33.26
C SER A 567 -19.97 -34.73 33.07
N GLU A 568 -20.62 -35.24 34.13
CA GLU A 568 -22.00 -35.72 34.08
C GLU A 568 -22.97 -34.80 34.83
N THR A 569 -22.58 -34.38 36.04
CA THR A 569 -23.39 -33.55 36.94
C THR A 569 -23.12 -32.06 36.79
N PHE A 570 -21.97 -31.68 36.21
CA PHE A 570 -21.46 -30.30 36.10
C PHE A 570 -21.17 -29.61 37.44
N GLU A 571 -21.40 -30.26 38.57
CA GLU A 571 -21.14 -29.70 39.89
C GLU A 571 -19.64 -29.46 40.12
N CYS A 572 -19.33 -28.56 41.05
CA CYS A 572 -17.95 -28.26 41.45
C CYS A 572 -17.32 -29.47 42.14
N THR A 573 -16.36 -30.13 41.49
CA THR A 573 -15.68 -31.30 42.07
C THR A 573 -14.45 -30.91 42.86
N ARG A 574 -13.68 -29.94 42.34
CA ARG A 574 -12.36 -29.58 42.85
C ARG A 574 -12.15 -28.07 42.71
N ILE A 575 -11.43 -27.50 43.68
CA ILE A 575 -11.08 -26.08 43.72
C ILE A 575 -9.58 -25.97 43.94
N LEU A 576 -8.91 -25.24 43.04
CA LEU A 576 -7.49 -24.89 43.16
C LEU A 576 -7.39 -23.38 43.39
N GLN A 577 -6.49 -22.99 44.28
CA GLN A 577 -6.27 -21.59 44.61
C GLN A 577 -4.83 -21.19 44.29
N SER A 578 -4.68 -20.07 43.60
CA SER A 578 -3.38 -19.49 43.35
C SER A 578 -2.77 -18.94 44.65
N PRO A 579 -1.44 -18.81 44.72
CA PRO A 579 -0.79 -18.29 45.92
C PRO A 579 -1.17 -16.83 46.23
N CYS A 580 -1.49 -16.03 45.21
CA CYS A 580 -2.04 -14.68 45.36
C CYS A 580 -2.89 -14.25 44.16
N ALA A 581 -3.64 -13.16 44.28
CA ALA A 581 -4.33 -12.52 43.17
C ALA A 581 -3.42 -11.50 42.45
N PRO A 582 -3.53 -11.32 41.12
CA PRO A 582 -4.34 -12.09 40.17
C PRO A 582 -3.62 -13.37 39.69
N LEU A 583 -4.39 -14.38 39.28
CA LEU A 583 -3.86 -15.57 38.59
C LEU A 583 -3.42 -15.18 37.17
N THR A 584 -2.14 -15.39 36.86
CA THR A 584 -1.53 -15.00 35.58
C THR A 584 -1.33 -16.16 34.61
N ARG A 585 -1.12 -17.40 35.10
CA ARG A 585 -0.99 -18.61 34.26
C ARG A 585 -1.56 -19.85 34.96
N LEU A 586 -2.12 -20.78 34.18
CA LEU A 586 -2.62 -22.07 34.64
C LEU A 586 -2.04 -23.17 33.74
N VAL A 587 -0.97 -23.83 34.16
CA VAL A 587 -0.37 -24.90 33.35
C VAL A 587 -0.94 -26.24 33.81
N TRP A 588 -1.45 -27.01 32.86
CA TRP A 588 -1.97 -28.35 33.09
C TRP A 588 -1.06 -29.40 32.47
N ASP A 589 -0.69 -30.42 33.25
CA ASP A 589 0.06 -31.57 32.80
C ASP A 589 -0.81 -32.85 32.94
N PRO A 590 -1.47 -33.29 31.86
CA PRO A 590 -2.38 -34.43 31.91
C PRO A 590 -1.64 -35.77 32.11
N GLN A 591 -0.33 -35.83 31.85
CA GLN A 591 0.46 -37.05 32.02
C GLN A 591 0.86 -37.28 33.47
N THR A 592 1.03 -36.19 34.24
CA THR A 592 1.51 -36.25 35.61
C THR A 592 0.43 -35.94 36.65
N GLU A 593 -0.80 -35.61 36.24
CA GLU A 593 -1.94 -35.27 37.10
C GLU A 593 -1.68 -34.06 38.03
N TYR A 594 -0.76 -33.19 37.61
CA TYR A 594 -0.41 -31.96 38.31
C TYR A 594 -0.88 -30.72 37.55
N ALA A 595 -1.30 -29.72 38.33
CA ALA A 595 -1.63 -28.39 37.85
C ALA A 595 -0.74 -27.33 38.51
N PHE A 596 -0.29 -26.36 37.73
CA PHE A 596 0.49 -25.22 38.20
C PHE A 596 -0.37 -23.96 38.15
N THR A 597 -0.64 -23.34 39.29
CA THR A 597 -1.33 -22.05 39.36
C THR A 597 -0.31 -20.96 39.68
N VAL A 598 -0.15 -19.97 38.81
CA VAL A 598 0.89 -18.96 38.93
C VAL A 598 0.30 -17.56 39.03
N SER A 599 0.84 -16.75 39.94
CA SER A 599 0.46 -15.37 40.19
C SER A 599 1.70 -14.48 40.20
N GLY A 600 1.96 -13.82 39.07
CA GLY A 600 3.17 -13.05 38.87
C GLY A 600 4.41 -13.94 38.91
N ASN A 601 5.24 -13.78 39.96
CA ASN A 601 6.50 -14.51 40.13
C ASN A 601 6.41 -15.69 41.11
N VAL A 602 5.22 -16.01 41.62
CA VAL A 602 5.00 -17.08 42.60
C VAL A 602 4.04 -18.11 42.01
N GLY A 603 4.28 -19.40 42.21
CA GLY A 603 3.40 -20.46 41.75
C GLY A 603 3.19 -21.58 42.75
N ASN A 604 2.03 -22.24 42.67
CA ASN A 604 1.67 -23.42 43.44
C ASN A 604 1.63 -24.64 42.51
N LEU A 605 2.14 -25.76 43.00
CA LEU A 605 2.01 -27.08 42.38
C LEU A 605 0.92 -27.86 43.12
N TRP A 606 -0.13 -28.23 42.38
CA TRP A 606 -1.29 -28.95 42.89
C TRP A 606 -1.35 -30.36 42.32
N HIS A 607 -1.51 -31.35 43.19
CA HIS A 607 -1.94 -32.68 42.78
C HIS A 607 -3.46 -32.66 42.57
N VAL A 608 -3.90 -32.82 41.32
CA VAL A 608 -5.30 -32.59 40.92
C VAL A 608 -6.27 -33.59 41.56
N PRO A 609 -6.02 -34.92 41.55
CA PRO A 609 -6.99 -35.89 42.08
C PRO A 609 -7.32 -35.67 43.57
N THR A 610 -6.30 -35.34 44.36
CA THR A 610 -6.43 -35.17 45.82
C THR A 610 -6.63 -33.71 46.25
N CYS A 611 -6.60 -32.74 45.34
CA CYS A 611 -6.58 -31.30 45.66
C CYS A 611 -5.48 -30.91 46.68
N ARG A 612 -4.35 -31.62 46.69
CA ARG A 612 -3.27 -31.35 47.66
C ARG A 612 -2.29 -30.35 47.07
N LEU A 613 -2.00 -29.29 47.83
CA LEU A 613 -0.89 -28.39 47.54
C LEU A 613 0.42 -29.11 47.87
N GLU A 614 1.24 -29.40 46.86
CA GLU A 614 2.51 -30.09 47.04
C GLU A 614 3.64 -29.10 47.33
N ARG A 615 3.74 -28.03 46.53
CA ARG A 615 4.83 -27.05 46.64
C ARG A 615 4.38 -25.65 46.27
N VAL A 616 5.08 -24.67 46.84
CA VAL A 616 5.04 -23.25 46.44
C VAL A 616 6.45 -22.88 45.96
N PHE A 617 6.55 -22.23 44.80
CA PHE A 617 7.82 -21.85 44.19
C PHE A 617 7.88 -20.37 43.84
N HIS A 618 9.08 -19.80 43.91
CA HIS A 618 9.37 -18.42 43.54
C HIS A 618 10.30 -18.43 42.32
N ASN A 619 9.99 -17.59 41.31
CA ASN A 619 10.63 -17.50 39.99
C ASN A 619 10.11 -18.52 38.95
N VAL A 620 9.30 -18.00 38.01
CA VAL A 620 8.46 -18.76 37.05
C VAL A 620 9.18 -19.05 35.72
N SER A 621 10.37 -18.49 35.52
CA SER A 621 11.18 -18.65 34.30
C SER A 621 11.59 -20.11 33.98
N ALA A 622 11.35 -21.05 34.90
CA ALA A 622 11.63 -22.48 34.75
C ALA A 622 10.48 -23.33 34.19
N VAL A 623 9.26 -22.77 34.03
CA VAL A 623 8.13 -23.51 33.43
C VAL A 623 8.19 -23.36 31.91
N THR A 624 8.88 -24.30 31.25
CA THR A 624 9.01 -24.36 29.79
C THR A 624 7.81 -25.09 29.16
N GLU A 625 7.24 -24.50 28.11
CA GLU A 625 6.25 -25.15 27.23
C GLU A 625 6.92 -26.28 26.47
N GLY A 626 6.85 -27.49 27.02
CA GLY A 626 7.28 -28.73 26.36
C GLY A 626 6.09 -29.49 25.78
N ALA A 627 6.37 -30.48 24.93
CA ALA A 627 5.34 -31.34 24.36
C ALA A 627 4.46 -31.97 25.47
N GLY A 628 3.19 -31.54 25.55
CA GLY A 628 2.20 -32.06 26.51
C GLY A 628 1.84 -31.16 27.70
N ARG A 629 2.55 -30.05 27.96
CA ARG A 629 2.19 -29.08 29.02
C ARG A 629 1.55 -27.83 28.40
N ARG A 630 0.28 -27.56 28.70
CA ARG A 630 -0.47 -26.44 28.11
C ARG A 630 -0.81 -25.39 29.18
N ASP A 631 -0.53 -24.12 28.89
CA ASP A 631 -1.09 -23.01 29.66
C ASP A 631 -2.54 -22.77 29.22
N LEU A 632 -3.48 -23.12 30.08
CA LEU A 632 -4.92 -23.01 29.85
C LEU A 632 -5.41 -21.55 29.88
N LEU A 633 -4.62 -20.60 30.41
CA LEU A 633 -4.98 -19.17 30.36
C LEU A 633 -4.39 -18.45 29.14
N ALA A 634 -3.48 -19.07 28.39
CA ALA A 634 -2.95 -18.51 27.17
C ALA A 634 -4.02 -18.57 26.05
N PRO A 635 -4.21 -17.50 25.25
CA PRO A 635 -5.23 -17.45 24.21
C PRO A 635 -4.81 -18.27 23.00
N PHE A 636 -4.96 -19.60 23.04
CA PHE A 636 -4.69 -20.47 21.89
C PHE A 636 -5.90 -21.35 21.58
N ALA A 637 -6.55 -21.08 20.46
CA ALA A 637 -7.33 -22.08 19.73
C ALA A 637 -6.49 -22.51 18.51
N GLU A 638 -5.94 -23.72 18.55
CA GLU A 638 -5.23 -24.33 17.42
C GLU A 638 -6.23 -25.11 16.55
N VAL A 639 -6.31 -24.78 15.25
CA VAL A 639 -7.08 -25.55 14.25
C VAL A 639 -6.20 -25.73 13.01
N GLY A 640 -5.51 -26.88 12.91
CA GLY A 640 -4.61 -27.19 11.79
C GLY A 640 -3.42 -26.24 11.69
N ASP A 641 -3.15 -25.69 10.50
CA ASP A 641 -2.02 -24.77 10.23
C ASP A 641 -2.32 -23.30 10.63
N VAL A 642 -3.42 -23.03 11.34
CA VAL A 642 -3.91 -21.70 11.71
C VAL A 642 -4.12 -21.59 13.22
N THR A 643 -3.60 -20.53 13.83
CA THR A 643 -3.77 -20.21 15.26
C THR A 643 -4.54 -18.89 15.42
N ILE A 644 -5.46 -18.83 16.39
CA ILE A 644 -6.29 -17.64 16.65
C ILE A 644 -6.02 -17.11 18.06
N ASP A 645 -5.52 -15.89 18.13
CA ASP A 645 -5.22 -15.17 19.37
C ASP A 645 -6.33 -14.13 19.64
N ARG A 646 -6.95 -14.16 20.82
CA ARG A 646 -7.91 -13.13 21.27
C ARG A 646 -7.17 -12.02 22.02
N ILE A 647 -7.31 -10.78 21.55
CA ILE A 647 -6.62 -9.60 22.08
C ILE A 647 -7.67 -8.54 22.44
N ALA A 648 -7.71 -8.10 23.70
CA ALA A 648 -8.57 -6.99 24.11
C ALA A 648 -7.77 -5.67 24.12
N ILE A 649 -8.15 -4.70 23.28
CA ILE A 649 -7.53 -3.35 23.23
C ILE A 649 -8.63 -2.30 23.30
N CYS A 650 -8.48 -1.30 24.17
CA CYS A 650 -9.41 -0.16 24.29
C CYS A 650 -10.90 -0.56 24.47
N GLY A 651 -11.16 -1.65 25.20
CA GLY A 651 -12.52 -2.14 25.47
C GLY A 651 -13.18 -2.88 24.29
N ARG A 652 -12.44 -3.20 23.23
CA ARG A 652 -12.90 -4.04 22.10
C ARG A 652 -12.09 -5.34 22.04
N ILE A 653 -12.76 -6.42 21.67
CA ILE A 653 -12.15 -7.73 21.45
C ILE A 653 -11.72 -7.80 19.97
N HIS A 654 -10.43 -8.01 19.76
CA HIS A 654 -9.82 -8.26 18.46
C HIS A 654 -9.38 -9.72 18.39
N PHE A 655 -9.43 -10.30 17.20
CA PHE A 655 -8.89 -11.64 16.95
C PHE A 655 -7.74 -11.51 15.96
N SER A 656 -6.58 -12.04 16.31
CA SER A 656 -5.40 -12.13 15.46
C SER A 656 -5.30 -13.55 14.94
N LEU A 657 -5.26 -13.70 13.61
CA LEU A 657 -5.11 -14.97 12.94
C LEU A 657 -3.66 -15.12 12.49
N ARG A 658 -2.98 -16.17 12.94
CA ARG A 658 -1.59 -16.46 12.58
C ARG A 658 -1.56 -17.77 11.81
N VAL A 659 -0.97 -17.74 10.61
CA VAL A 659 -0.94 -18.85 9.66
C VAL A 659 0.48 -19.37 9.52
N ASN A 660 0.67 -20.69 9.61
CA ASN A 660 1.96 -21.30 9.33
C ASN A 660 2.12 -21.55 7.82
N VAL A 661 2.88 -20.68 7.15
CA VAL A 661 2.93 -20.58 5.68
C VAL A 661 3.76 -21.69 5.03
N ILE A 662 4.76 -22.23 5.71
CA ILE A 662 5.67 -23.27 5.18
C ILE A 662 4.92 -24.59 4.89
N PRO A 663 4.22 -25.22 5.88
CA PRO A 663 3.45 -26.44 5.62
C PRO A 663 2.26 -26.21 4.66
N LEU A 664 1.75 -24.98 4.55
CA LEU A 664 0.70 -24.59 3.61
C LEU A 664 1.20 -24.63 2.15
N ILE A 665 2.41 -24.13 1.89
CA ILE A 665 3.02 -24.10 0.54
C ILE A 665 3.43 -25.50 0.07
N ASP A 666 3.92 -26.35 0.97
CA ASP A 666 4.33 -27.71 0.62
C ASP A 666 3.13 -28.62 0.26
N LYS A 667 1.95 -28.36 0.83
CA LYS A 667 0.70 -29.10 0.54
C LYS A 667 0.03 -28.68 -0.77
N LEU A 668 0.25 -27.45 -1.25
CA LEU A 668 -0.37 -26.92 -2.48
C LEU A 668 -0.01 -27.69 -3.77
N PRO A 669 1.26 -28.11 -4.02
CA PRO A 669 1.62 -28.89 -5.19
C PRO A 669 1.35 -30.40 -5.06
N GLN A 670 1.13 -30.91 -3.83
CA GLN A 670 0.99 -32.35 -3.56
C GLN A 670 -0.44 -32.87 -3.74
N HIS A 671 -1.46 -32.02 -3.56
CA HIS A 671 -2.87 -32.42 -3.62
C HIS A 671 -3.51 -32.13 -4.99
N VAL A 672 -3.30 -33.03 -5.95
CA VAL A 672 -4.03 -33.01 -7.24
C VAL A 672 -5.40 -33.71 -7.13
N THR A 673 -5.70 -34.45 -6.04
CA THR A 673 -6.91 -35.31 -5.99
C THR A 673 -7.77 -35.28 -4.72
N ASP A 674 -7.34 -34.73 -3.58
CA ASP A 674 -8.20 -34.59 -2.38
C ASP A 674 -8.07 -33.19 -1.75
N GLY A 675 -9.22 -32.57 -1.47
CA GLY A 675 -9.37 -31.13 -1.25
C GLY A 675 -8.67 -30.57 0.00
N VAL A 676 -8.00 -29.42 -0.18
CA VAL A 676 -7.35 -28.62 0.89
C VAL A 676 -8.34 -28.30 2.04
N PRO A 677 -7.96 -28.41 3.33
CA PRO A 677 -8.82 -28.09 4.47
C PRO A 677 -9.39 -26.65 4.43
N PRO A 678 -10.66 -26.41 4.82
CA PRO A 678 -11.28 -25.08 4.75
C PRO A 678 -10.55 -23.99 5.53
N ALA A 679 -9.89 -24.32 6.65
CA ALA A 679 -9.06 -23.39 7.42
C ALA A 679 -7.84 -22.88 6.63
N CYS A 680 -7.19 -23.75 5.85
CA CYS A 680 -6.11 -23.41 4.93
C CYS A 680 -6.63 -22.55 3.75
N ARG A 681 -7.86 -22.81 3.28
CA ARG A 681 -8.52 -21.98 2.26
C ARG A 681 -8.84 -20.57 2.77
N LEU A 682 -9.32 -20.45 4.01
CA LEU A 682 -9.58 -19.17 4.67
C LEU A 682 -8.26 -18.39 4.83
N ALA A 683 -7.19 -19.03 5.30
CA ALA A 683 -5.87 -18.44 5.42
C ALA A 683 -5.31 -17.93 4.09
N LEU A 684 -5.37 -18.73 3.02
CA LEU A 684 -4.96 -18.31 1.67
C LEU A 684 -5.83 -17.16 1.14
N SER A 685 -7.13 -17.18 1.39
CA SER A 685 -8.04 -16.12 0.95
C SER A 685 -7.77 -14.78 1.64
N ILE A 686 -7.37 -14.81 2.91
CA ILE A 686 -7.04 -13.61 3.70
C ILE A 686 -5.65 -13.06 3.30
N LEU A 687 -4.67 -13.95 3.06
CA LEU A 687 -3.31 -13.56 2.68
C LEU A 687 -3.23 -12.90 1.29
N PHE A 688 -4.11 -13.28 0.36
CA PHE A 688 -4.06 -12.81 -1.03
C PHE A 688 -5.27 -11.97 -1.48
N SER A 689 -6.20 -11.62 -0.57
CA SER A 689 -7.31 -10.68 -0.86
C SER A 689 -6.86 -9.24 -1.12
N THR A 690 -5.59 -8.91 -0.87
CA THR A 690 -5.04 -7.55 -1.00
C THR A 690 -4.08 -7.36 -2.17
N LEU A 691 -4.36 -7.99 -3.31
CA LEU A 691 -3.83 -7.53 -4.60
C LEU A 691 -4.98 -6.80 -5.32
N LYS A 692 -4.87 -5.46 -5.38
CA LYS A 692 -5.85 -4.57 -6.01
C LYS A 692 -6.20 -5.03 -7.42
N CYS A 693 -7.38 -5.61 -7.59
CA CYS A 693 -7.99 -5.81 -8.90
C CYS A 693 -8.81 -4.56 -9.27
N VAL A 694 -8.26 -3.78 -10.19
CA VAL A 694 -8.95 -2.79 -11.02
C VAL A 694 -9.45 -3.52 -12.27
N ASP A 695 -10.75 -3.78 -12.41
CA ASP A 695 -11.65 -2.91 -13.18
C ASP A 695 -13.02 -3.56 -13.53
N SER A 696 -13.93 -2.64 -13.81
CA SER A 696 -15.31 -2.65 -14.29
C SER A 696 -15.81 -3.73 -15.27
N ASN A 697 -16.99 -4.31 -14.93
CA ASN A 697 -18.11 -4.77 -15.79
C ASN A 697 -18.51 -6.25 -15.67
N PHE A 698 -19.52 -6.56 -14.84
CA PHE A 698 -20.55 -7.58 -15.15
C PHE A 698 -21.86 -7.29 -14.38
N GLN A 699 -22.97 -7.15 -15.09
CA GLN A 699 -24.35 -6.95 -14.59
C GLN A 699 -25.05 -8.31 -14.37
N GLY A 700 -25.96 -8.38 -13.37
CA GLY A 700 -26.56 -9.60 -12.78
C GLY A 700 -27.65 -10.35 -13.57
N PRO A 701 -28.42 -11.25 -12.92
CA PRO A 701 -29.59 -10.78 -12.16
C PRO A 701 -29.97 -11.54 -10.85
N ARG A 702 -30.56 -10.77 -9.91
CA ARG A 702 -31.76 -11.03 -9.06
C ARG A 702 -31.75 -12.20 -8.05
N ASP A 703 -31.79 -11.93 -6.74
CA ASP A 703 -33.02 -11.66 -5.95
C ASP A 703 -32.74 -11.47 -4.43
N LEU A 704 -33.12 -10.29 -3.92
CA LEU A 704 -33.72 -9.96 -2.61
C LEU A 704 -32.99 -10.15 -1.25
N PRO A 705 -33.44 -9.39 -0.21
CA PRO A 705 -32.64 -8.80 0.87
C PRO A 705 -32.92 -9.42 2.26
N GLU A 706 -32.16 -9.03 3.29
CA GLU A 706 -32.72 -8.64 4.60
C GLU A 706 -31.65 -8.04 5.52
N ALA A 707 -32.12 -7.25 6.50
CA ALA A 707 -31.35 -6.38 7.37
C ALA A 707 -31.02 -7.05 8.71
N GLY A 708 -29.90 -6.64 9.32
CA GLY A 708 -29.51 -7.01 10.68
C GLY A 708 -28.57 -8.21 10.71
N PHE A 709 -27.28 -7.96 10.90
CA PHE A 709 -26.21 -8.97 10.91
C PHE A 709 -26.15 -9.87 9.66
N ASN A 710 -25.72 -9.30 8.54
CA ASN A 710 -25.22 -10.15 7.46
C ASN A 710 -23.81 -10.60 7.83
N GLY A 711 -23.65 -11.90 8.10
CA GLY A 711 -22.34 -12.54 8.11
C GLY A 711 -21.55 -12.09 6.89
N SER A 712 -20.31 -11.67 7.10
CA SER A 712 -19.39 -11.43 5.99
C SER A 712 -19.21 -12.75 5.26
N ASN A 713 -20.00 -12.96 4.21
CA ASN A 713 -19.65 -13.92 3.17
C ASN A 713 -18.26 -13.52 2.68
N PHE A 714 -17.26 -14.34 2.96
CA PHE A 714 -16.00 -14.28 2.24
C PHE A 714 -16.30 -14.64 0.78
N SER A 715 -16.63 -13.66 -0.06
CA SER A 715 -16.68 -13.88 -1.50
C SER A 715 -15.26 -13.85 -2.03
N ILE A 716 -14.71 -15.01 -2.37
CA ILE A 716 -13.36 -15.09 -2.92
C ILE A 716 -13.44 -14.89 -4.44
N CYS A 717 -13.10 -13.69 -4.93
CA CYS A 717 -13.17 -13.33 -6.35
C CYS A 717 -12.00 -13.95 -7.16
N THR A 718 -12.27 -14.28 -8.42
CA THR A 718 -11.29 -14.76 -9.40
C THR A 718 -10.57 -13.59 -10.08
N VAL A 719 -9.26 -13.69 -10.27
CA VAL A 719 -8.40 -12.67 -10.90
C VAL A 719 -8.67 -12.63 -12.40
N CYS A 720 -8.92 -11.44 -12.95
CA CYS A 720 -9.19 -11.25 -14.37
C CYS A 720 -7.95 -11.53 -15.23
N ALA A 721 -8.17 -11.90 -16.50
CA ALA A 721 -7.09 -12.21 -17.44
C ALA A 721 -6.07 -11.07 -17.61
N GLU A 722 -6.44 -9.80 -17.36
CA GLU A 722 -5.53 -8.65 -17.47
C GLU A 722 -4.53 -8.52 -16.32
N GLN A 723 -4.85 -9.08 -15.15
CA GLN A 723 -4.04 -9.01 -13.93
C GLN A 723 -3.31 -10.30 -13.62
N SER A 724 -3.61 -11.36 -14.36
CA SER A 724 -2.97 -12.67 -14.29
C SER A 724 -1.42 -12.58 -14.27
N ALA A 725 -0.84 -11.70 -15.09
CA ALA A 725 0.61 -11.51 -15.19
C ALA A 725 1.22 -10.92 -13.90
N GLY A 726 0.61 -9.85 -13.36
CA GLY A 726 1.04 -9.26 -12.08
C GLY A 726 0.80 -10.19 -10.89
N TYR A 727 -0.27 -10.98 -10.94
CA TYR A 727 -0.58 -11.99 -9.94
C TYR A 727 0.43 -13.13 -9.93
N LEU A 728 0.78 -13.68 -11.10
CA LEU A 728 1.82 -14.70 -11.25
C LEU A 728 3.17 -14.18 -10.73
N LEU A 729 3.58 -12.98 -11.13
CA LEU A 729 4.83 -12.36 -10.65
C LEU A 729 4.84 -12.19 -9.12
N SER A 730 3.70 -11.81 -8.52
CA SER A 730 3.58 -11.65 -7.07
C SER A 730 3.67 -12.98 -6.32
N VAL A 731 3.03 -14.03 -6.85
CA VAL A 731 3.07 -15.38 -6.27
C VAL A 731 4.48 -15.97 -6.36
N VAL A 732 5.17 -15.79 -7.49
CA VAL A 732 6.54 -16.25 -7.68
C VAL A 732 7.50 -15.54 -6.72
N LEU A 733 7.38 -14.21 -6.57
CA LEU A 733 8.16 -13.42 -5.62
C LEU A 733 7.90 -13.85 -4.17
N PHE A 734 6.65 -14.16 -3.82
CA PHE A 734 6.28 -14.65 -2.50
C PHE A 734 6.84 -16.06 -2.23
N ALA A 735 6.72 -16.97 -3.22
CA ALA A 735 7.25 -18.32 -3.12
C ALA A 735 8.79 -18.32 -2.97
N GLY A 736 9.49 -17.47 -3.74
CA GLY A 736 10.94 -17.29 -3.63
C GLY A 736 11.34 -16.75 -2.25
N ALA A 737 10.62 -15.75 -1.73
CA ALA A 737 10.90 -15.18 -0.41
C ALA A 737 10.71 -16.20 0.73
N VAL A 738 9.69 -17.06 0.67
CA VAL A 738 9.39 -18.03 1.74
C VAL A 738 10.30 -19.27 1.69
N LYS A 739 10.73 -19.71 0.50
CA LYS A 739 11.57 -20.91 0.33
C LYS A 739 13.08 -20.68 0.59
N THR A 740 13.48 -19.45 0.92
CA THR A 740 14.85 -19.14 1.37
C THR A 740 15.11 -19.67 2.78
N SER A 741 15.16 -20.99 2.93
CA SER A 741 15.75 -21.61 4.12
C SER A 741 17.26 -21.37 4.16
N PRO A 742 17.89 -21.27 5.35
CA PRO A 742 19.32 -21.00 5.45
C PRO A 742 20.11 -22.26 5.08
N GLY A 743 20.40 -22.45 3.79
CA GLY A 743 21.31 -23.52 3.36
C GLY A 743 21.25 -23.96 1.90
N ALA A 744 20.20 -23.65 1.15
CA ALA A 744 20.09 -24.00 -0.27
C ALA A 744 19.59 -22.80 -1.08
N ASN A 745 20.35 -22.39 -2.09
CA ASN A 745 19.93 -21.40 -3.09
C ASN A 745 18.84 -22.03 -3.97
N TYR A 746 17.63 -22.18 -3.44
CA TYR A 746 16.50 -22.66 -4.20
C TYR A 746 16.10 -21.58 -5.21
N THR A 747 16.20 -21.92 -6.49
CA THR A 747 15.80 -21.06 -7.60
C THR A 747 14.60 -21.68 -8.25
N ILE A 748 13.52 -20.91 -8.40
CA ILE A 748 12.32 -21.39 -9.07
C ILE A 748 12.71 -21.73 -10.52
N SER A 749 12.44 -22.96 -10.95
CA SER A 749 12.72 -23.44 -12.30
C SER A 749 11.66 -22.96 -13.29
N ILE A 750 11.99 -22.91 -14.58
CA ILE A 750 11.04 -22.55 -15.65
C ILE A 750 9.80 -23.46 -15.62
N SER A 751 10.00 -24.76 -15.40
CA SER A 751 8.92 -25.74 -15.26
C SER A 751 8.03 -25.52 -14.04
N GLU A 752 8.57 -25.02 -12.92
CA GLU A 752 7.77 -24.68 -11.73
C GLU A 752 6.95 -23.41 -11.94
N VAL A 753 7.47 -22.41 -12.67
CA VAL A 753 6.69 -21.21 -13.04
C VAL A 753 5.52 -21.60 -13.94
N GLN A 754 5.75 -22.48 -14.92
CA GLN A 754 4.69 -23.01 -15.78
C GLN A 754 3.67 -23.84 -14.98
N ALA A 755 4.13 -24.75 -14.11
CA ALA A 755 3.25 -25.53 -13.25
C ALA A 755 2.45 -24.66 -12.27
N LEU A 756 3.06 -23.60 -11.70
CA LEU A 756 2.36 -22.63 -10.86
C LEU A 756 1.29 -21.87 -11.67
N SER A 757 1.60 -21.46 -12.90
CA SER A 757 0.63 -20.85 -13.81
C SER A 757 -0.55 -21.79 -14.07
N ASP A 758 -0.28 -23.05 -14.39
CA ASP A 758 -1.31 -24.07 -14.65
C ASP A 758 -2.12 -24.45 -13.40
N CYS A 759 -1.48 -24.51 -12.23
CA CYS A 759 -2.13 -24.72 -10.92
C CYS A 759 -3.04 -23.54 -10.56
N LEU A 760 -2.62 -22.30 -10.83
CA LEU A 760 -3.42 -21.11 -10.57
C LEU A 760 -4.66 -21.05 -11.48
N VAL A 761 -4.53 -21.48 -12.74
CA VAL A 761 -5.67 -21.62 -13.68
C VAL A 761 -6.60 -22.76 -13.24
N SER A 762 -6.07 -23.94 -12.93
CA SER A 762 -6.88 -25.11 -12.51
C SER A 762 -7.56 -24.93 -11.15
N SER A 763 -7.01 -24.09 -10.26
CA SER A 763 -7.65 -23.72 -8.99
C SER A 763 -8.91 -22.85 -9.15
N GLY A 764 -9.25 -22.47 -10.38
CA GLY A 764 -10.39 -21.59 -10.69
C GLY A 764 -10.18 -20.16 -10.20
N ARG A 765 -8.94 -19.75 -9.88
CA ARG A 765 -8.60 -18.42 -9.34
C ARG A 765 -8.16 -17.43 -10.40
N ILE A 766 -7.69 -17.88 -11.58
CA ILE A 766 -7.36 -17.03 -12.73
C ILE A 766 -8.24 -17.43 -13.92
N GLU A 767 -8.84 -16.45 -14.58
CA GLU A 767 -9.76 -16.66 -15.72
C GLU A 767 -9.07 -17.24 -16.97
N ALA A 768 -7.84 -16.80 -17.28
CA ALA A 768 -7.05 -17.27 -18.41
C ALA A 768 -5.54 -17.12 -18.13
N PRO A 769 -4.66 -17.95 -18.74
CA PRO A 769 -3.22 -17.83 -18.56
C PRO A 769 -2.69 -16.47 -19.02
N PRO A 770 -1.67 -15.91 -18.34
CA PRO A 770 -1.12 -14.60 -18.69
C PRO A 770 -0.46 -14.60 -20.07
N ARG A 771 -0.69 -13.56 -20.88
CA ARG A 771 0.01 -13.40 -22.17
C ARG A 771 1.51 -13.13 -21.94
N PRO A 772 2.42 -13.82 -22.65
CA PRO A 772 3.86 -13.71 -22.42
C PRO A 772 4.40 -12.29 -22.61
N GLU A 773 3.92 -11.57 -23.63
CA GLU A 773 4.26 -10.16 -23.88
C GLU A 773 3.97 -9.25 -22.67
N LYS A 774 2.83 -9.48 -21.99
CA LYS A 774 2.41 -8.67 -20.83
C LYS A 774 3.28 -8.99 -19.61
N VAL A 775 3.67 -10.25 -19.42
CA VAL A 775 4.58 -10.67 -18.34
C VAL A 775 5.93 -9.94 -18.48
N ILE A 776 6.50 -9.93 -19.69
CA ILE A 776 7.80 -9.28 -19.95
C ILE A 776 7.73 -7.76 -19.71
N VAL A 777 6.69 -7.09 -20.24
CA VAL A 777 6.52 -5.64 -20.08
C VAL A 777 6.35 -5.23 -18.61
N GLN A 778 5.64 -6.02 -17.81
CA GLN A 778 5.42 -5.74 -16.37
C GLN A 778 6.63 -6.13 -15.50
N ALA A 779 7.42 -7.12 -15.92
CA ALA A 779 8.59 -7.59 -15.20
C ALA A 779 9.80 -6.64 -15.28
N ILE A 780 10.01 -5.96 -16.43
CA ILE A 780 11.18 -5.09 -16.67
C ILE A 780 11.33 -3.98 -15.62
N PRO A 781 10.28 -3.20 -15.26
CA PRO A 781 10.38 -2.19 -14.21
C PRO A 781 10.68 -2.77 -12.83
N LEU A 782 10.14 -3.95 -12.51
CA LEU A 782 10.33 -4.59 -11.20
C LEU A 782 11.80 -4.90 -10.94
N LEU A 783 12.60 -5.20 -11.97
CA LEU A 783 14.03 -5.46 -11.84
C LEU A 783 14.83 -4.30 -11.22
N LEU A 784 14.35 -3.06 -11.30
CA LEU A 784 15.00 -1.91 -10.64
C LEU A 784 14.57 -1.71 -9.19
N HIS A 785 13.44 -2.33 -8.77
CA HIS A 785 12.77 -2.06 -7.49
C HIS A 785 12.86 -3.22 -6.48
N VAL A 786 13.32 -4.40 -6.91
CA VAL A 786 13.35 -5.63 -6.08
C VAL A 786 14.78 -6.04 -5.67
N SER A 787 14.89 -6.91 -4.66
CA SER A 787 16.19 -7.42 -4.16
C SER A 787 16.91 -8.30 -5.18
N ASP A 788 18.23 -8.47 -5.06
CA ASP A 788 19.03 -9.25 -6.01
C ASP A 788 18.58 -10.73 -6.14
N ALA A 789 18.04 -11.33 -5.06
CA ALA A 789 17.44 -12.66 -5.11
C ALA A 789 16.12 -12.67 -5.93
N ALA A 790 15.24 -11.70 -5.66
CA ALA A 790 13.96 -11.55 -6.37
C ALA A 790 14.15 -11.21 -7.87
N LYS A 791 15.23 -10.49 -8.23
CA LYS A 791 15.56 -10.22 -9.63
C LYS A 791 15.83 -11.52 -10.40
N LYS A 792 16.43 -12.53 -9.77
CA LYS A 792 16.69 -13.82 -10.40
C LYS A 792 15.38 -14.54 -10.74
N ASP A 793 14.42 -14.55 -9.83
CA ASP A 793 13.11 -15.18 -10.04
C ASP A 793 12.31 -14.44 -11.12
N ILE A 794 12.34 -13.10 -11.14
CA ILE A 794 11.71 -12.30 -12.21
C ILE A 794 12.35 -12.59 -13.56
N ARG A 795 13.68 -12.74 -13.64
CA ARG A 795 14.37 -13.10 -14.90
C ARG A 795 13.97 -14.49 -15.39
N VAL A 796 13.72 -15.45 -14.50
CA VAL A 796 13.17 -16.76 -14.87
C VAL A 796 11.78 -16.61 -15.48
N CYS A 797 10.92 -15.77 -14.91
CA CYS A 797 9.61 -15.47 -15.49
C CYS A 797 9.70 -14.80 -16.88
N ILE A 798 10.64 -13.87 -17.07
CA ILE A 798 10.88 -13.23 -18.38
C ILE A 798 11.34 -14.29 -19.40
N LYS A 799 12.24 -15.19 -19.01
CA LYS A 799 12.74 -16.28 -19.88
C LYS A 799 11.63 -17.27 -20.24
N ALA A 800 10.86 -17.72 -19.26
CA ALA A 800 9.72 -18.61 -19.47
C ALA A 800 8.70 -18.00 -20.45
N ALA A 801 8.37 -16.71 -20.27
CA ALA A 801 7.48 -15.99 -21.18
C ALA A 801 8.09 -15.81 -22.59
N ALA A 802 9.40 -15.58 -22.70
CA ALA A 802 10.08 -15.42 -23.98
C ALA A 802 10.18 -16.74 -24.78
N GLU A 803 10.32 -17.88 -24.10
CA GLU A 803 10.34 -19.22 -24.73
C GLU A 803 8.99 -19.61 -25.34
N GLU A 804 7.88 -19.01 -24.87
CA GLU A 804 6.54 -19.20 -25.43
C GLU A 804 6.26 -18.35 -26.69
N MET A 805 7.17 -17.45 -27.08
CA MET A 805 6.97 -16.50 -28.18
C MET A 805 7.73 -16.85 -29.47
N MET A 806 7.13 -16.53 -30.62
CA MET A 806 7.77 -16.69 -31.94
C MET A 806 8.67 -15.49 -32.29
N VAL A 807 9.71 -15.70 -33.11
CA VAL A 807 10.69 -14.66 -33.53
C VAL A 807 10.04 -13.34 -34.00
N PRO A 808 9.04 -13.30 -34.91
CA PRO A 808 8.41 -12.04 -35.33
C PRO A 808 7.64 -11.32 -34.20
N GLN A 809 7.12 -12.05 -33.21
CA GLN A 809 6.49 -11.45 -32.02
C GLN A 809 7.57 -10.80 -31.12
N LEU A 810 8.73 -11.45 -30.99
CA LEU A 810 9.89 -10.88 -30.28
C LEU A 810 10.43 -9.62 -30.97
N GLU A 811 10.50 -9.59 -32.30
CA GLU A 811 10.92 -8.39 -33.03
C GLU A 811 9.95 -7.22 -32.82
N ASN A 812 8.64 -7.49 -32.85
CA ASN A 812 7.61 -6.49 -32.63
C ASN A 812 7.65 -5.98 -31.18
N LEU A 813 7.81 -6.88 -30.21
CA LEU A 813 8.01 -6.53 -28.81
C LEU A 813 9.24 -5.65 -28.64
N PHE A 814 10.38 -6.00 -29.24
CA PHE A 814 11.61 -5.19 -29.16
C PHE A 814 11.42 -3.79 -29.73
N LYS A 815 10.77 -3.64 -30.89
CA LYS A 815 10.43 -2.33 -31.47
C LYS A 815 9.53 -1.52 -30.54
N LYS A 816 8.54 -2.16 -29.92
CA LYS A 816 7.63 -1.53 -28.95
C LYS A 816 8.38 -1.04 -27.70
N LEU A 817 9.23 -1.88 -27.12
CA LEU A 817 10.06 -1.52 -25.97
C LEU A 817 11.02 -0.36 -26.30
N LEU A 818 11.59 -0.35 -27.51
CA LEU A 818 12.48 0.71 -27.96
C LEU A 818 11.76 2.06 -28.04
N ILE A 819 10.58 2.11 -28.64
CA ILE A 819 9.74 3.31 -28.72
C ILE A 819 9.40 3.81 -27.31
N MET A 820 8.93 2.91 -26.45
CA MET A 820 8.61 3.22 -25.06
C MET A 820 9.82 3.76 -24.28
N SER A 821 11.03 3.33 -24.63
CA SER A 821 12.27 3.73 -23.96
C SER A 821 12.92 4.99 -24.53
N SER A 822 12.51 5.45 -25.71
CA SER A 822 13.04 6.66 -26.36
C SER A 822 12.32 7.95 -25.95
N GLU A 823 11.09 7.83 -25.43
CA GLU A 823 10.27 8.96 -25.01
C GLU A 823 10.33 9.16 -23.50
N GLY A 824 10.73 10.36 -23.06
CA GLY A 824 10.88 10.65 -21.63
C GLY A 824 9.59 10.50 -20.80
N LEU A 825 8.41 10.71 -21.40
CA LEU A 825 7.11 10.52 -20.72
C LEU A 825 6.76 9.03 -20.57
N SER A 826 7.02 8.24 -21.61
CA SER A 826 6.79 6.78 -21.63
C SER A 826 7.70 6.07 -20.62
N VAL A 827 8.98 6.47 -20.52
CA VAL A 827 9.90 5.97 -19.49
C VAL A 827 9.43 6.32 -18.08
N ARG A 828 8.97 7.55 -17.84
CA ARG A 828 8.46 7.94 -16.51
C ARG A 828 7.25 7.12 -16.09
N HIS A 829 6.31 6.91 -17.01
CA HIS A 829 5.12 6.11 -16.71
C HIS A 829 5.46 4.63 -16.49
N TRP A 830 6.35 4.07 -17.31
CA TRP A 830 6.69 2.66 -17.26
C TRP A 830 7.55 2.29 -16.04
N PHE A 831 8.51 3.13 -15.66
CA PHE A 831 9.38 2.91 -14.49
C PHE A 831 8.90 3.58 -13.20
N ASN A 832 7.77 4.29 -13.26
CA ASN A 832 7.18 5.05 -12.15
C ASN A 832 8.16 6.10 -11.57
N VAL A 833 8.82 6.86 -12.44
CA VAL A 833 9.79 7.89 -12.05
C VAL A 833 9.09 9.24 -11.90
N SER A 834 9.18 9.81 -10.70
CA SER A 834 8.50 11.07 -10.32
C SER A 834 9.19 12.34 -10.81
N THR A 835 10.47 12.28 -11.20
CA THR A 835 11.30 13.44 -11.56
C THR A 835 11.42 13.63 -13.07
N SER A 836 11.80 14.86 -13.48
CA SER A 836 12.01 15.15 -14.88
C SER A 836 13.33 14.59 -15.42
N LEU A 837 13.23 13.56 -16.27
CA LEU A 837 14.38 12.94 -16.92
C LEU A 837 15.06 13.89 -17.91
N SER A 838 16.37 14.05 -17.80
CA SER A 838 17.23 14.70 -18.79
C SER A 838 17.51 13.76 -19.97
N GLU A 839 18.06 14.28 -21.07
CA GLU A 839 18.47 13.46 -22.23
C GLU A 839 19.39 12.28 -21.85
N PRO A 840 20.44 12.45 -21.01
CA PRO A 840 21.25 11.31 -20.57
C PRO A 840 20.48 10.33 -19.68
N ASP A 841 19.50 10.78 -18.88
CA ASP A 841 18.69 9.87 -18.06
C ASP A 841 17.83 8.96 -18.96
N VAL A 842 17.13 9.54 -19.94
CA VAL A 842 16.29 8.78 -20.89
C VAL A 842 17.13 7.76 -21.66
N TRP A 843 18.34 8.15 -22.07
CA TRP A 843 19.28 7.23 -22.71
C TRP A 843 19.71 6.09 -21.78
N CYS A 844 19.97 6.35 -20.49
CA CYS A 844 20.32 5.31 -19.52
C CYS A 844 19.19 4.30 -19.28
N TYR A 845 17.93 4.74 -19.17
CA TYR A 845 16.78 3.84 -19.10
C TYR A 845 16.59 3.03 -20.39
N GLY A 846 16.79 3.66 -21.56
CA GLY A 846 16.77 2.96 -22.84
C GLY A 846 17.89 1.93 -22.96
N PHE A 847 19.08 2.24 -22.46
CA PHE A 847 20.19 1.30 -22.40
C PHE A 847 19.87 0.12 -21.46
N PHE A 848 19.31 0.38 -20.28
CA PHE A 848 18.86 -0.67 -19.35
C PHE A 848 17.85 -1.63 -19.99
N VAL A 849 16.80 -1.12 -20.64
CA VAL A 849 15.79 -1.95 -21.31
C VAL A 849 16.41 -2.83 -22.40
N ARG A 850 17.33 -2.28 -23.20
CA ARG A 850 18.04 -3.04 -24.23
C ARG A 850 18.91 -4.15 -23.64
N MET A 851 19.59 -3.88 -22.52
CA MET A 851 20.42 -4.88 -21.83
C MET A 851 19.58 -6.00 -21.19
N VAL A 852 18.47 -5.66 -20.54
CA VAL A 852 17.53 -6.65 -19.97
C VAL A 852 16.97 -7.58 -21.05
N PHE A 853 16.59 -7.00 -22.21
CA PHE A 853 16.12 -7.76 -23.36
C PHE A 853 17.22 -8.69 -23.87
N LEU A 854 18.45 -8.19 -24.05
CA LEU A 854 19.57 -8.99 -24.53
C LEU A 854 19.92 -10.17 -23.59
N GLY A 855 19.91 -9.95 -22.27
CA GLY A 855 20.26 -10.98 -21.28
C GLY A 855 19.18 -12.04 -21.01
N SER A 856 17.94 -11.80 -21.47
CA SER A 856 16.78 -12.65 -21.12
C SER A 856 16.13 -13.37 -22.31
N MET A 857 16.48 -13.04 -23.56
CA MET A 857 15.85 -13.65 -24.74
C MET A 857 16.62 -14.89 -25.25
N PRO A 858 15.93 -15.88 -25.85
CA PRO A 858 16.56 -17.09 -26.37
C PRO A 858 17.40 -16.80 -27.64
N ARG A 859 18.61 -17.38 -27.74
CA ARG A 859 19.57 -17.21 -28.86
C ARG A 859 19.18 -18.03 -30.11
N THR A 860 18.02 -17.74 -30.70
CA THR A 860 17.43 -18.58 -31.76
C THR A 860 17.72 -18.15 -33.21
N ASP A 861 17.97 -16.86 -33.50
CA ASP A 861 18.24 -16.37 -34.87
C ASP A 861 19.40 -15.35 -34.96
N GLU A 862 20.55 -15.78 -35.50
CA GLU A 862 21.79 -14.97 -35.55
C GLU A 862 21.61 -13.60 -36.25
N THR A 863 20.68 -13.47 -37.19
CA THR A 863 20.54 -12.26 -38.02
C THR A 863 19.87 -11.11 -37.25
N PHE A 864 18.76 -11.40 -36.56
CA PHE A 864 18.08 -10.46 -35.66
C PHE A 864 18.99 -10.06 -34.49
N TRP A 865 19.67 -11.04 -33.88
CA TRP A 865 20.64 -10.80 -32.81
C TRP A 865 21.79 -9.90 -33.27
N ARG A 866 22.32 -10.10 -34.48
CA ARG A 866 23.39 -9.25 -35.04
C ARG A 866 22.95 -7.79 -35.21
N SER A 867 21.71 -7.54 -35.64
CA SER A 867 21.17 -6.18 -35.78
C SER A 867 21.06 -5.44 -34.44
N ILE A 868 20.69 -6.16 -33.36
CA ILE A 868 20.65 -5.59 -32.00
C ILE A 868 22.06 -5.29 -31.49
N LEU A 869 23.00 -6.22 -31.69
CA LEU A 869 24.40 -6.06 -31.28
C LEU A 869 25.08 -4.88 -32.00
N GLU A 870 24.83 -4.67 -33.29
CA GLU A 870 25.35 -3.53 -34.04
C GLU A 870 24.85 -2.19 -33.50
N ARG A 871 23.58 -2.11 -33.10
CA ARG A 871 23.01 -0.89 -32.49
C ARG A 871 23.61 -0.62 -31.10
N LEU A 872 23.84 -1.66 -30.30
CA LEU A 872 24.47 -1.54 -28.98
C LEU A 872 25.96 -1.19 -29.06
N ARG A 873 26.67 -1.60 -30.11
CA ARG A 873 28.06 -1.20 -30.34
C ARG A 873 28.20 0.32 -30.49
N CYS A 874 27.22 0.98 -31.11
CA CYS A 874 27.18 2.44 -31.24
C CYS A 874 26.99 3.17 -29.90
N ASP A 875 26.48 2.48 -28.86
CA ASP A 875 26.24 3.05 -27.53
C ASP A 875 27.52 3.08 -26.66
N VAL A 876 28.54 2.26 -26.97
CA VAL A 876 29.77 2.11 -26.15
C VAL A 876 30.58 3.41 -25.99
N PRO A 877 30.83 4.23 -27.03
CA PRO A 877 31.55 5.48 -26.87
C PRO A 877 30.79 6.47 -25.96
N ARG A 878 29.46 6.57 -26.14
CA ARG A 878 28.58 7.43 -25.32
C ARG A 878 28.57 6.97 -23.86
N LEU A 879 28.64 5.65 -23.62
CA LEU A 879 28.76 5.07 -22.29
C LEU A 879 30.06 5.50 -21.58
N THR A 880 31.21 5.43 -22.27
CA THR A 880 32.49 5.88 -21.69
C THR A 880 32.54 7.39 -21.44
N GLN A 881 31.92 8.17 -22.32
CA GLN A 881 31.79 9.62 -22.16
C GLN A 881 30.96 9.96 -20.91
N LEU A 882 29.80 9.33 -20.73
CA LEU A 882 28.92 9.59 -19.58
C LEU A 882 29.54 9.18 -18.25
N LEU A 883 30.32 8.09 -18.20
CA LEU A 883 31.07 7.70 -17.00
C LEU A 883 32.20 8.69 -16.64
N SER A 884 32.69 9.47 -17.61
CA SER A 884 33.71 10.51 -17.38
C SER A 884 33.13 11.87 -16.96
N MET A 885 31.82 12.08 -17.14
CA MET A 885 31.13 13.32 -16.78
C MET A 885 30.88 13.38 -15.27
N ARG A 886 31.11 14.55 -14.66
CA ARG A 886 30.87 14.77 -13.22
C ARG A 886 29.44 15.23 -12.88
N GLU A 887 28.57 15.38 -13.87
CA GLU A 887 27.22 15.93 -13.70
C GLU A 887 26.15 14.84 -13.92
N GLY A 888 25.27 14.65 -12.91
CA GLY A 888 24.12 13.73 -12.96
C GLY A 888 24.25 12.48 -12.07
N GLU A 889 23.96 12.61 -10.77
CA GLU A 889 24.11 11.50 -9.80
C GLU A 889 23.19 10.30 -10.12
N THR A 890 21.94 10.51 -10.57
CA THR A 890 20.98 9.43 -10.85
C THR A 890 21.27 8.63 -12.12
N CYS A 891 21.73 9.28 -13.20
CA CYS A 891 22.14 8.62 -14.45
C CYS A 891 23.25 7.59 -14.20
N ILE A 892 24.29 8.03 -13.48
CA ILE A 892 25.51 7.24 -13.27
C ILE A 892 25.19 6.02 -12.41
N LEU A 893 24.31 6.14 -11.41
CA LEU A 893 23.89 5.02 -10.57
C LEU A 893 23.11 3.94 -11.36
N LEU A 894 22.17 4.35 -12.21
CA LEU A 894 21.44 3.41 -13.08
C LEU A 894 22.37 2.71 -14.07
N LEU A 895 23.32 3.45 -14.64
CA LEU A 895 24.31 2.92 -15.58
C LEU A 895 25.25 1.92 -14.90
N LEU A 896 25.79 2.26 -13.72
CA LEU A 896 26.63 1.36 -12.92
C LEU A 896 25.87 0.09 -12.52
N GLN A 897 24.60 0.20 -12.11
CA GLN A 897 23.75 -0.95 -11.80
C GLN A 897 23.51 -1.84 -13.03
N THR A 898 23.27 -1.23 -14.20
CA THR A 898 23.08 -1.96 -15.46
C THR A 898 24.36 -2.71 -15.85
N ILE A 899 25.51 -2.05 -15.76
CA ILE A 899 26.81 -2.68 -16.06
C ILE A 899 27.11 -3.80 -15.06
N LYS A 900 26.87 -3.59 -13.76
CA LYS A 900 27.06 -4.61 -12.72
C LYS A 900 26.29 -5.89 -13.04
N GLU A 901 25.07 -5.75 -13.55
CA GLU A 901 24.14 -6.86 -13.79
C GLU A 901 24.32 -7.57 -15.14
N TYR A 902 24.80 -6.87 -16.17
CA TYR A 902 24.88 -7.38 -17.55
C TYR A 902 26.29 -7.26 -18.15
N TYR A 903 27.32 -7.29 -17.31
CA TYR A 903 28.70 -7.14 -17.75
C TYR A 903 29.13 -8.25 -18.70
N GLN A 904 28.73 -9.49 -18.43
CA GLN A 904 29.11 -10.66 -19.24
C GLN A 904 28.61 -10.51 -20.68
N GLU A 905 27.38 -10.03 -20.85
CA GLU A 905 26.77 -9.76 -22.15
C GLU A 905 27.41 -8.54 -22.84
N LEU A 906 27.84 -7.52 -22.07
CA LEU A 906 28.56 -6.35 -22.60
C LEU A 906 29.95 -6.71 -23.14
N VAL A 907 30.65 -7.66 -22.52
CA VAL A 907 31.95 -8.14 -23.00
C VAL A 907 31.82 -8.81 -24.38
N GLU A 908 30.75 -9.58 -24.60
CA GLU A 908 30.46 -10.17 -25.91
C GLU A 908 30.19 -9.10 -27.00
N ILE A 909 29.54 -7.99 -26.64
CA ILE A 909 29.23 -6.87 -27.56
C ILE A 909 30.49 -6.06 -27.96
N THR A 910 31.38 -5.82 -27.00
CA THR A 910 32.54 -4.92 -27.13
C THR A 910 33.73 -5.52 -27.90
N LEU A 911 33.67 -6.79 -28.31
CA LEU A 911 34.74 -7.49 -29.05
C LEU A 911 36.14 -7.33 -28.40
N GLY A 912 36.21 -7.38 -27.08
CA GLY A 912 37.49 -7.54 -26.36
C GLY A 912 38.24 -6.26 -25.97
N ASP A 913 37.80 -5.05 -26.33
CA ASP A 913 38.40 -3.81 -25.78
C ASP A 913 37.61 -3.27 -24.57
N SER A 914 37.42 -4.12 -23.54
CA SER A 914 36.78 -3.72 -22.27
C SER A 914 37.68 -2.81 -21.42
N LYS A 915 38.93 -2.56 -21.83
CA LYS A 915 39.93 -1.80 -21.06
C LYS A 915 39.51 -0.35 -20.84
N THR A 916 38.99 0.31 -21.86
CA THR A 916 38.55 1.71 -21.77
C THR A 916 37.40 1.88 -20.78
N LEU A 917 36.40 0.99 -20.86
CA LEU A 917 35.25 0.97 -19.95
C LEU A 917 35.66 0.69 -18.51
N VAL A 918 36.41 -0.40 -18.28
CA VAL A 918 36.82 -0.81 -16.93
C VAL A 918 37.73 0.25 -16.29
N ASN A 919 38.60 0.91 -17.07
CA ASN A 919 39.43 2.03 -16.58
C ASN A 919 38.61 3.25 -16.16
N ALA A 920 37.53 3.58 -16.88
CA ALA A 920 36.63 4.66 -16.51
C ALA A 920 35.93 4.36 -15.17
N ILE A 921 35.45 3.13 -14.98
CA ILE A 921 34.82 2.68 -13.72
C ILE A 921 35.86 2.66 -12.59
N ALA A 922 37.09 2.20 -12.83
CA ALA A 922 38.19 2.23 -11.86
C ALA A 922 38.52 3.65 -11.41
N THR A 923 38.49 4.61 -12.33
CA THR A 923 38.70 6.02 -12.02
C THR A 923 37.58 6.56 -11.13
N LEU A 924 36.32 6.25 -11.43
CA LEU A 924 35.19 6.60 -10.57
C LEU A 924 35.28 5.96 -9.17
N ALA A 925 35.67 4.69 -9.10
CA ALA A 925 35.76 3.94 -7.84
C ALA A 925 36.90 4.44 -6.94
N PHE A 926 38.07 4.73 -7.52
CA PHE A 926 39.27 5.06 -6.76
C PHE A 926 39.56 6.56 -6.66
N GLU A 927 38.87 7.44 -7.40
CA GLU A 927 39.02 8.90 -7.27
C GLU A 927 37.73 9.60 -6.81
N GLY A 928 36.57 8.96 -6.94
CA GLY A 928 35.27 9.50 -6.51
C GLY A 928 35.18 9.73 -4.99
N GLN A 929 34.52 10.82 -4.59
CA GLN A 929 34.31 11.20 -3.17
C GLN A 929 32.84 11.08 -2.70
N ASN A 930 31.91 10.70 -3.59
CA ASN A 930 30.46 10.62 -3.33
C ASN A 930 29.93 9.17 -3.45
N ASN A 931 28.61 8.97 -3.28
CA ASN A 931 27.92 7.67 -3.42
C ASN A 931 28.29 6.89 -4.71
N ASN A 932 28.56 7.60 -5.80
CA ASN A 932 28.98 7.01 -7.07
C ASN A 932 30.27 6.18 -6.95
N GLY A 933 31.21 6.58 -6.07
CA GLY A 933 32.43 5.82 -5.82
C GLY A 933 32.16 4.46 -5.18
N VAL A 934 31.23 4.40 -4.22
CA VAL A 934 30.83 3.15 -3.55
C VAL A 934 30.14 2.20 -4.53
N PHE A 935 29.19 2.70 -5.34
CA PHE A 935 28.53 1.89 -6.37
C PHE A 935 29.50 1.46 -7.49
N ALA A 936 30.48 2.29 -7.85
CA ALA A 936 31.52 1.93 -8.80
C ALA A 936 32.43 0.82 -8.26
N VAL A 937 32.79 0.85 -6.97
CA VAL A 937 33.51 -0.25 -6.30
C VAL A 937 32.70 -1.54 -6.37
N ASN A 938 31.40 -1.51 -6.05
CA ASN A 938 30.51 -2.68 -6.15
C ASN A 938 30.40 -3.22 -7.59
N THR A 939 30.41 -2.32 -8.58
CA THR A 939 30.39 -2.69 -10.00
C THR A 939 31.71 -3.37 -10.40
N LEU A 940 32.85 -2.84 -9.96
CA LEU A 940 34.16 -3.46 -10.18
C LEU A 940 34.28 -4.83 -9.51
N MET A 941 33.64 -5.04 -8.35
CA MET A 941 33.61 -6.37 -7.72
C MET A 941 32.85 -7.39 -8.57
N SER A 942 31.74 -6.99 -9.19
CA SER A 942 31.00 -7.83 -10.15
C SER A 942 31.81 -8.09 -11.43
N ILE A 943 32.57 -7.12 -11.90
CA ILE A 943 33.48 -7.31 -13.04
C ILE A 943 34.61 -8.28 -12.69
N ALA A 944 35.22 -8.11 -11.52
CA ALA A 944 36.29 -8.97 -11.02
C ALA A 944 35.81 -10.42 -10.79
N SER A 945 34.55 -10.63 -10.40
CA SER A 945 34.01 -11.99 -10.25
C SER A 945 33.80 -12.71 -11.58
N VAL A 946 33.59 -11.96 -12.69
CA VAL A 946 33.42 -12.48 -14.05
C VAL A 946 34.77 -12.67 -14.77
N GLU A 947 35.66 -11.66 -14.74
CA GLU A 947 36.98 -11.73 -15.39
C GLU A 947 37.98 -12.61 -14.59
N GLY A 948 37.74 -12.87 -13.30
CA GLY A 948 38.54 -13.78 -12.49
C GLY A 948 39.98 -13.31 -12.24
N ASN A 949 40.95 -14.23 -12.27
CA ASN A 949 42.34 -13.96 -11.91
C ASN A 949 43.03 -12.97 -12.88
N ASP A 950 42.68 -13.00 -14.16
CA ASP A 950 43.25 -12.15 -15.20
C ASP A 950 43.03 -10.66 -14.90
N PHE A 951 41.90 -10.33 -14.25
CA PHE A 951 41.60 -8.97 -13.79
C PHE A 951 42.66 -8.46 -12.81
N ILE A 952 43.04 -9.28 -11.83
CA ILE A 952 44.00 -8.90 -10.78
C ILE A 952 45.42 -8.88 -11.35
N GLU A 953 45.78 -9.88 -12.14
CA GLU A 953 47.14 -10.04 -12.66
C GLU A 953 47.51 -8.97 -13.70
N HIS A 954 46.58 -8.62 -14.59
CA HIS A 954 46.87 -7.71 -15.70
C HIS A 954 46.36 -6.27 -15.46
N ARG A 955 45.13 -6.09 -14.96
CA ARG A 955 44.54 -4.74 -14.80
C ARG A 955 44.95 -4.09 -13.50
N VAL A 956 44.67 -4.74 -12.37
CA VAL A 956 44.94 -4.17 -11.04
C VAL A 956 46.44 -3.94 -10.85
N LYS A 957 47.28 -4.86 -11.35
CA LYS A 957 48.74 -4.69 -11.36
C LYS A 957 49.19 -3.43 -12.10
N SER A 958 48.69 -3.20 -13.32
CA SER A 958 48.98 -1.99 -14.10
C SER A 958 48.55 -0.72 -13.34
N TRP A 959 47.35 -0.70 -12.75
CA TRP A 959 46.89 0.44 -11.95
C TRP A 959 47.74 0.68 -10.70
N TYR A 960 48.15 -0.38 -10.01
CA TYR A 960 48.98 -0.30 -8.81
C TYR A 960 50.38 0.25 -9.09
N ASP A 961 50.95 -0.09 -10.25
CA ASP A 961 52.25 0.38 -10.69
C ASP A 961 52.19 1.84 -11.21
N GLU A 962 51.15 2.20 -11.97
CA GLU A 962 50.99 3.52 -12.60
C GLU A 962 50.50 4.62 -11.64
N LYS A 963 49.55 4.31 -10.74
CA LYS A 963 48.85 5.31 -9.90
C LYS A 963 49.07 5.08 -8.41
N ARG A 964 50.07 5.77 -7.83
CA ARG A 964 50.42 5.65 -6.40
C ARG A 964 49.28 6.05 -5.44
N SER A 965 48.50 7.07 -5.79
CA SER A 965 47.37 7.54 -4.96
C SER A 965 46.25 6.50 -4.82
N TRP A 966 46.17 5.52 -5.72
CA TRP A 966 45.15 4.48 -5.70
C TRP A 966 45.52 3.31 -4.78
N ARG A 967 46.80 3.12 -4.45
CA ARG A 967 47.30 1.94 -3.74
C ARG A 967 46.55 1.61 -2.44
N PRO A 968 46.29 2.56 -1.52
CA PRO A 968 45.52 2.26 -0.31
C PRO A 968 44.08 1.82 -0.61
N ARG A 969 43.46 2.40 -1.65
CA ARG A 969 42.08 2.08 -2.07
C ARG A 969 41.99 0.75 -2.83
N ILE A 970 43.02 0.40 -3.62
CA ILE A 970 43.16 -0.92 -4.25
C ILE A 970 43.34 -2.01 -3.19
N ILE A 971 44.15 -1.75 -2.15
CA ILE A 971 44.28 -2.70 -1.04
C ILE A 971 42.95 -2.86 -0.30
N ALA A 972 42.23 -1.76 -0.04
CA ALA A 972 40.89 -1.83 0.54
C ALA A 972 39.89 -2.60 -0.35
N PHE A 973 40.00 -2.47 -1.67
CA PHE A 973 39.21 -3.22 -2.65
C PHE A 973 39.43 -4.74 -2.54
N PHE A 974 40.66 -5.22 -2.31
CA PHE A 974 40.88 -6.66 -2.07
C PHE A 974 40.13 -7.17 -0.84
N GLY A 975 40.02 -6.37 0.21
CA GLY A 975 39.27 -6.73 1.41
C GLY A 975 37.78 -6.89 1.12
N ALA A 976 37.22 -5.96 0.34
CA ALA A 976 35.84 -6.03 -0.12
C ALA A 976 35.60 -7.20 -1.09
N LEU A 977 36.55 -7.50 -1.98
CA LEU A 977 36.47 -8.61 -2.94
C LEU A 977 36.45 -9.97 -2.23
N ILE A 978 37.22 -10.13 -1.15
CA ILE A 978 37.23 -11.35 -0.33
C ILE A 978 35.85 -11.60 0.30
N GLU A 979 35.18 -10.54 0.75
CA GLU A 979 33.85 -10.64 1.35
C GLU A 979 32.76 -10.91 0.29
N PHE A 980 32.85 -10.25 -0.87
CA PHE A 980 31.85 -10.36 -1.94
C PHE A 980 31.98 -11.65 -2.77
N ALA A 981 33.20 -12.07 -3.06
CA ALA A 981 33.53 -13.18 -3.96
C ALA A 981 34.66 -14.06 -3.39
N PRO A 982 34.37 -14.89 -2.35
CA PRO A 982 35.39 -15.69 -1.68
C PRO A 982 36.06 -16.74 -2.57
N LEU A 983 35.34 -17.28 -3.56
CA LEU A 983 35.85 -18.31 -4.50
C LEU A 983 36.96 -17.74 -5.40
N GLN A 984 36.68 -16.64 -6.09
CA GLN A 984 37.67 -15.97 -6.95
C GLN A 984 38.84 -15.44 -6.11
N SER A 985 38.53 -14.93 -4.91
CA SER A 985 39.56 -14.43 -4.00
C SER A 985 40.47 -15.53 -3.47
N TYR A 986 39.95 -16.75 -3.24
CA TYR A 986 40.72 -17.91 -2.81
C TYR A 986 41.82 -18.28 -3.84
N ASP A 987 41.50 -18.18 -5.14
CA ASP A 987 42.44 -18.47 -6.22
C ASP A 987 43.46 -17.35 -6.42
N ALA A 988 43.02 -16.10 -6.31
CA ALA A 988 43.87 -14.94 -6.53
C ALA A 988 44.67 -14.52 -5.28
N PHE A 989 44.39 -15.05 -4.09
CA PHE A 989 45.00 -14.60 -2.85
C PHE A 989 46.54 -14.66 -2.82
N PRO A 990 47.21 -15.66 -3.44
CA PRO A 990 48.67 -15.65 -3.57
C PRO A 990 49.20 -14.41 -4.30
N ILE A 991 48.50 -13.97 -5.35
CA ILE A 991 48.83 -12.75 -6.11
C ILE A 991 48.54 -11.51 -5.25
N VAL A 992 47.38 -11.48 -4.57
CA VAL A 992 47.03 -10.39 -3.61
C VAL A 992 48.12 -10.23 -2.55
N THR A 993 48.67 -11.33 -2.05
CA THR A 993 49.73 -11.32 -1.02
C THR A 993 50.98 -10.59 -1.49
N GLU A 994 51.34 -10.68 -2.78
CA GLU A 994 52.48 -9.93 -3.33
C GLU A 994 52.26 -8.41 -3.24
N PHE A 995 51.03 -7.93 -3.49
CA PHE A 995 50.68 -6.52 -3.32
C PHE A 995 50.76 -6.09 -1.86
N LEU A 996 50.27 -6.92 -0.92
CA LEU A 996 50.36 -6.63 0.52
C LEU A 996 51.81 -6.52 0.99
N LEU A 997 52.69 -7.41 0.52
CA LEU A 997 54.12 -7.37 0.87
C LEU A 997 54.83 -6.15 0.31
N ARG A 998 54.53 -5.76 -0.94
CA ARG A 998 55.06 -4.51 -1.53
C ARG A 998 54.57 -3.27 -0.79
N ALA A 999 53.32 -3.27 -0.31
CA ALA A 999 52.77 -2.15 0.45
C ALA A 999 53.40 -1.99 1.85
N LEU A 1000 53.82 -3.11 2.46
CA LEU A 1000 54.43 -3.15 3.79
C LEU A 1000 55.97 -3.14 3.77
N ASP A 1001 56.60 -3.11 2.59
CA ASP A 1001 58.05 -3.26 2.44
C ASP A 1001 58.81 -2.29 3.39
N PRO A 1002 59.59 -2.81 4.35
CA PRO A 1002 60.34 -2.00 5.29
C PRO A 1002 61.43 -1.15 4.62
N HIS A 1003 61.84 -1.51 3.40
CA HIS A 1003 62.84 -0.79 2.61
C HIS A 1003 62.24 0.30 1.72
N ASN A 1004 60.91 0.47 1.69
CA ASN A 1004 60.28 1.56 0.96
C ASN A 1004 60.65 2.93 1.59
N PRO A 1005 61.25 3.87 0.83
CA PRO A 1005 61.65 5.19 1.35
C PRO A 1005 60.46 6.08 1.74
N ASN A 1006 59.24 5.80 1.24
CA ASN A 1006 58.06 6.61 1.48
C ASN A 1006 57.26 6.12 2.71
N LYS A 1007 57.58 6.69 3.89
CA LYS A 1007 56.93 6.33 5.15
C LYS A 1007 55.43 6.68 5.20
N GLU A 1008 55.01 7.75 4.52
CA GLU A 1008 53.61 8.21 4.51
C GLU A 1008 52.71 7.24 3.73
N GLU A 1009 53.20 6.76 2.58
CA GLU A 1009 52.51 5.75 1.78
C GLU A 1009 52.34 4.43 2.55
N ARG A 1010 53.43 3.96 3.18
CA ARG A 1010 53.37 2.79 4.07
C ARG A 1010 52.37 2.99 5.21
N GLY A 1011 52.38 4.17 5.83
CA GLY A 1011 51.42 4.57 6.86
C GLY A 1011 49.96 4.49 6.39
N SER A 1012 49.68 4.97 5.18
CA SER A 1012 48.33 4.94 4.58
C SER A 1012 47.84 3.53 4.22
N CYS A 1013 48.76 2.59 3.94
CA CYS A 1013 48.43 1.21 3.58
C CYS A 1013 48.27 0.26 4.78
N LEU A 1014 48.80 0.60 5.97
CA LEU A 1014 48.77 -0.26 7.16
C LEU A 1014 47.36 -0.72 7.54
N MET A 1015 46.42 0.23 7.62
CA MET A 1015 45.02 -0.07 8.00
C MET A 1015 44.31 -0.92 6.92
N PRO A 1016 44.35 -0.58 5.62
CA PRO A 1016 43.85 -1.45 4.56
C PRO A 1016 44.45 -2.86 4.58
N VAL A 1017 45.77 -3.01 4.74
CA VAL A 1017 46.42 -4.33 4.75
C VAL A 1017 45.96 -5.16 5.95
N ALA A 1018 45.87 -4.55 7.14
CA ALA A 1018 45.35 -5.22 8.33
C ALA A 1018 43.90 -5.71 8.13
N GLN A 1019 43.06 -4.91 7.46
CA GLN A 1019 41.69 -5.29 7.14
C GLN A 1019 41.63 -6.45 6.14
N VAL A 1020 42.46 -6.44 5.08
CA VAL A 1020 42.55 -7.55 4.11
C VAL A 1020 42.97 -8.85 4.80
N VAL A 1021 43.99 -8.82 5.65
CA VAL A 1021 44.46 -10.00 6.38
C VAL A 1021 43.37 -10.53 7.30
N ARG A 1022 42.63 -9.66 7.99
CA ARG A 1022 41.48 -10.05 8.81
C ARG A 1022 40.40 -10.73 7.97
N CYS A 1023 39.98 -10.11 6.87
CA CYS A 1023 38.96 -10.68 5.98
C CYS A 1023 39.43 -12.03 5.39
N ALA A 1024 40.70 -12.14 5.00
CA ALA A 1024 41.26 -13.37 4.46
C ALA A 1024 41.20 -14.53 5.46
N VAL A 1025 41.59 -14.31 6.71
CA VAL A 1025 41.54 -15.35 7.76
C VAL A 1025 40.10 -15.76 8.10
N GLU A 1026 39.17 -14.81 8.02
CA GLU A 1026 37.76 -15.06 8.32
C GLU A 1026 37.05 -15.81 7.19
N TYR A 1027 37.24 -15.39 5.93
CA TYR A 1027 36.49 -15.89 4.78
C TYR A 1027 37.22 -16.97 3.97
N LEU A 1028 38.56 -16.99 3.93
CA LEU A 1028 39.32 -17.94 3.10
C LEU A 1028 39.87 -19.11 3.93
N PRO A 1029 39.62 -20.37 3.53
CA PRO A 1029 40.09 -21.53 4.30
C PRO A 1029 41.58 -21.84 4.14
N ASN A 1030 42.22 -21.43 3.04
CA ASN A 1030 43.66 -21.63 2.79
C ASN A 1030 44.57 -20.60 3.49
N VAL A 1031 44.01 -19.69 4.29
CA VAL A 1031 44.76 -18.62 4.94
C VAL A 1031 44.65 -18.76 6.46
N SER A 1032 45.79 -18.70 7.15
CA SER A 1032 45.83 -18.72 8.61
C SER A 1032 46.88 -17.76 9.15
N PHE A 1033 46.54 -17.05 10.23
CA PHE A 1033 47.40 -16.02 10.82
C PHE A 1033 47.73 -16.31 12.28
N GLN A 1034 49.02 -16.29 12.60
CA GLN A 1034 49.52 -16.40 13.96
C GLN A 1034 49.77 -15.00 14.55
N GLN A 1035 48.97 -14.62 15.56
CA GLN A 1035 49.00 -13.27 16.15
C GLN A 1035 50.34 -12.91 16.82
N HIS A 1036 50.96 -13.85 17.55
CA HIS A 1036 52.19 -13.57 18.33
C HIS A 1036 53.41 -13.27 17.46
N LEU A 1037 53.65 -14.10 16.44
CA LEU A 1037 54.79 -13.93 15.52
C LEU A 1037 54.47 -13.06 14.31
N GLN A 1038 53.19 -12.72 14.10
CA GLN A 1038 52.68 -12.07 12.89
C GLN A 1038 53.04 -12.85 11.61
N TYR A 1039 52.91 -14.17 11.68
CA TYR A 1039 53.14 -15.07 10.55
C TYR A 1039 51.83 -15.39 9.84
N LEU A 1040 51.83 -15.26 8.52
CA LEU A 1040 50.72 -15.59 7.64
C LEU A 1040 51.09 -16.87 6.87
N ALA A 1041 50.27 -17.92 6.98
CA ALA A 1041 50.38 -19.10 6.14
C ALA A 1041 49.33 -19.01 5.04
N VAL A 1042 49.77 -19.23 3.80
CA VAL A 1042 48.95 -19.21 2.61
C VAL A 1042 49.17 -20.50 1.83
N GLY A 1043 48.08 -21.24 1.59
CA GLY A 1043 48.08 -22.40 0.69
C GLY A 1043 47.81 -21.99 -0.76
N ASN A 1044 48.64 -22.45 -1.68
CA ASN A 1044 48.55 -22.14 -3.11
C ASN A 1044 47.78 -23.23 -3.90
N SER A 1045 47.43 -22.88 -5.15
CA SER A 1045 46.95 -23.81 -6.19
C SER A 1045 47.89 -24.98 -6.43
N ASP A 1046 49.20 -24.75 -6.29
CA ASP A 1046 50.24 -25.71 -6.67
C ASP A 1046 50.57 -26.74 -5.56
N GLY A 1047 49.75 -26.81 -4.50
CA GLY A 1047 49.98 -27.73 -3.38
C GLY A 1047 51.06 -27.28 -2.37
N VAL A 1048 51.61 -26.08 -2.57
CA VAL A 1048 52.65 -25.47 -1.73
C VAL A 1048 52.01 -24.58 -0.66
N VAL A 1049 52.54 -24.66 0.56
CA VAL A 1049 52.21 -23.72 1.65
C VAL A 1049 53.38 -22.77 1.85
N ARG A 1050 53.11 -21.46 1.80
CA ARG A 1050 54.08 -20.39 2.07
C ARG A 1050 53.80 -19.77 3.43
N VAL A 1051 54.83 -19.65 4.25
CA VAL A 1051 54.79 -18.96 5.56
C VAL A 1051 55.53 -17.64 5.43
N ILE A 1052 54.86 -16.55 5.77
CA ILE A 1052 55.32 -15.18 5.51
C ILE A 1052 55.34 -14.39 6.81
N ASN A 1053 56.44 -13.69 7.08
CA ASN A 1053 56.56 -12.77 8.21
C ASN A 1053 56.08 -11.38 7.79
N MET A 1054 54.96 -10.93 8.35
CA MET A 1054 54.36 -9.65 8.01
C MET A 1054 55.15 -8.44 8.53
N LYS A 1055 56.05 -8.60 9.51
CA LYS A 1055 56.92 -7.53 10.01
C LYS A 1055 58.09 -7.22 9.07
N THR A 1056 58.67 -8.28 8.51
CA THR A 1056 59.86 -8.19 7.64
C THR A 1056 59.53 -8.38 6.16
N THR A 1057 58.24 -8.57 5.84
CA THR A 1057 57.70 -8.84 4.50
C THR A 1057 58.43 -9.95 3.74
N GLY A 1058 58.99 -10.92 4.47
CA GLY A 1058 59.83 -11.99 3.92
C GLY A 1058 59.17 -13.35 4.00
N ILE A 1059 59.44 -14.22 3.03
CA ILE A 1059 59.03 -15.63 3.06
C ILE A 1059 59.96 -16.37 4.02
N VAL A 1060 59.37 -16.95 5.07
CA VAL A 1060 60.06 -17.64 6.16
C VAL A 1060 60.23 -19.13 5.85
N ALA A 1061 59.24 -19.74 5.19
CA ALA A 1061 59.30 -21.12 4.75
C ALA A 1061 58.37 -21.36 3.56
N SER A 1062 58.72 -22.31 2.70
CA SER A 1062 57.89 -22.78 1.59
C SER A 1062 58.09 -24.28 1.44
N PHE A 1063 57.02 -25.07 1.56
CA PHE A 1063 57.09 -26.53 1.49
C PHE A 1063 55.89 -27.11 0.74
N VAL A 1064 56.11 -28.24 0.06
CA VAL A 1064 55.08 -28.98 -0.69
C VAL A 1064 54.35 -29.90 0.28
N SER A 1065 53.04 -29.70 0.47
CA SER A 1065 52.26 -30.54 1.39
C SER A 1065 51.49 -31.64 0.65
N HIS A 1066 50.76 -31.27 -0.38
CA HIS A 1066 49.91 -32.16 -1.18
C HIS A 1066 50.23 -31.97 -2.67
N PRO A 1067 50.02 -32.99 -3.52
CA PRO A 1067 50.20 -32.85 -4.96
C PRO A 1067 49.07 -32.05 -5.62
N GLU A 1068 47.93 -31.92 -4.94
CA GLU A 1068 46.79 -31.12 -5.37
C GLU A 1068 46.69 -29.80 -4.61
N LYS A 1069 45.72 -28.98 -5.02
CA LYS A 1069 45.42 -27.67 -4.44
C LYS A 1069 45.10 -27.75 -2.95
N ILE A 1070 45.60 -26.77 -2.20
CA ILE A 1070 45.42 -26.70 -0.74
C ILE A 1070 44.05 -26.09 -0.41
N LEU A 1071 43.13 -26.87 0.15
CA LEU A 1071 41.81 -26.38 0.58
C LEU A 1071 41.88 -25.60 1.89
N CYS A 1072 42.48 -26.18 2.92
CA CYS A 1072 42.49 -25.58 4.26
C CYS A 1072 43.89 -25.55 4.85
N VAL A 1073 44.21 -24.46 5.54
CA VAL A 1073 45.41 -24.32 6.35
C VAL A 1073 45.02 -23.79 7.72
N ALA A 1074 45.56 -24.38 8.78
CA ALA A 1074 45.30 -23.92 10.14
C ALA A 1074 46.58 -23.91 10.98
N TYR A 1075 46.94 -22.74 11.51
CA TYR A 1075 47.95 -22.62 12.55
C TYR A 1075 47.42 -23.11 13.89
N SER A 1076 48.28 -23.84 14.62
CA SER A 1076 48.04 -24.13 16.02
C SER A 1076 48.04 -22.84 16.85
N GLY A 1077 47.05 -22.68 17.73
CA GLY A 1077 46.98 -21.58 18.69
C GLY A 1077 47.99 -21.70 19.83
N ASN A 1078 48.74 -22.80 19.91
CA ASN A 1078 49.76 -23.00 20.92
C ASN A 1078 50.99 -22.11 20.67
N THR A 1079 51.52 -21.49 21.71
CA THR A 1079 52.71 -20.64 21.63
C THR A 1079 54.01 -21.45 21.62
N SER A 1080 53.99 -22.72 22.06
CA SER A 1080 55.18 -23.57 22.17
C SER A 1080 55.46 -24.45 20.95
N THR A 1081 54.43 -24.84 20.20
CA THR A 1081 54.53 -25.72 19.02
C THR A 1081 53.95 -25.00 17.80
N HIS A 1082 54.81 -24.65 16.84
CA HIS A 1082 54.43 -23.94 15.60
C HIS A 1082 53.89 -24.92 14.55
N ASP A 1083 52.82 -25.62 14.88
CA ASP A 1083 52.29 -26.68 14.03
C ASP A 1083 51.26 -26.12 13.04
N ILE A 1084 51.28 -26.62 11.80
CA ILE A 1084 50.35 -26.26 10.74
C ILE A 1084 49.63 -27.53 10.27
N ALA A 1085 48.30 -27.52 10.32
CA ALA A 1085 47.48 -28.57 9.71
C ALA A 1085 47.07 -28.14 8.29
N VAL A 1086 47.17 -29.06 7.34
CA VAL A 1086 46.94 -28.81 5.91
C VAL A 1086 46.08 -29.89 5.29
N LEU A 1087 45.01 -29.47 4.60
CA LEU A 1087 44.07 -30.33 3.88
C LEU A 1087 44.12 -30.06 2.38
N GLY A 1088 44.21 -31.11 1.56
CA GLY A 1088 44.17 -31.05 0.09
C GLY A 1088 42.76 -31.22 -0.48
N GLU A 1089 42.59 -30.85 -1.76
CA GLU A 1089 41.32 -30.88 -2.52
C GLU A 1089 40.56 -32.20 -2.45
N LYS A 1090 41.26 -33.33 -2.48
CA LYS A 1090 40.63 -34.65 -2.46
C LYS A 1090 40.05 -35.07 -1.11
N MET A 1091 40.33 -34.31 -0.05
CA MET A 1091 39.91 -34.59 1.34
C MET A 1091 40.20 -36.02 1.81
N GLU A 1092 41.33 -36.60 1.38
CA GLU A 1092 41.73 -37.95 1.80
C GLU A 1092 42.36 -37.94 3.19
N ASN A 1093 43.27 -37.00 3.42
CA ASN A 1093 44.00 -36.90 4.68
C ASN A 1093 44.36 -35.45 5.04
N ILE A 1094 44.53 -35.22 6.34
CA ILE A 1094 45.08 -33.98 6.90
C ILE A 1094 46.54 -34.25 7.26
N LYS A 1095 47.44 -33.41 6.75
CA LYS A 1095 48.88 -33.46 7.06
C LYS A 1095 49.25 -32.40 8.08
N ILE A 1096 49.99 -32.79 9.11
CA ILE A 1096 50.42 -31.91 10.20
C ILE A 1096 51.92 -31.68 10.10
N TRP A 1097 52.30 -30.42 9.96
CA TRP A 1097 53.67 -29.96 9.77
C TRP A 1097 54.17 -29.27 11.03
N HIS A 1098 55.27 -29.75 11.58
CA HIS A 1098 55.91 -29.19 12.76
C HIS A 1098 57.07 -28.29 12.36
N ALA A 1099 57.10 -27.06 12.86
CA ALA A 1099 58.25 -26.18 12.65
C ALA A 1099 59.39 -26.55 13.61
N THR A 1100 60.44 -27.14 13.06
CA THR A 1100 61.70 -27.38 13.78
C THR A 1100 62.59 -26.15 13.66
N ARG A 1101 63.08 -25.66 14.80
CA ARG A 1101 64.16 -24.68 14.82
C ARG A 1101 65.48 -25.44 14.80
N SER A 1102 66.36 -25.12 13.85
CA SER A 1102 67.70 -25.71 13.82
C SER A 1102 68.47 -25.32 15.08
N VAL A 1103 68.79 -26.31 15.92
CA VAL A 1103 69.49 -26.11 17.21
C VAL A 1103 71.03 -26.11 17.01
N GLY A 1104 71.51 -26.14 15.76
CA GLY A 1104 72.93 -26.18 15.43
C GLY A 1104 73.55 -24.79 15.31
N LEU A 1105 74.66 -24.56 16.01
CA LEU A 1105 75.43 -23.30 16.01
C LEU A 1105 75.89 -22.88 14.60
N LEU A 1106 76.15 -23.85 13.70
CA LEU A 1106 76.47 -23.61 12.29
C LEU A 1106 75.24 -23.25 11.44
N GLY A 1107 74.04 -23.74 11.79
CA GLY A 1107 72.79 -23.41 11.08
C GLY A 1107 72.33 -21.97 11.35
N VAL A 1108 72.55 -21.47 12.57
CA VAL A 1108 72.24 -20.07 12.95
C VAL A 1108 73.13 -19.06 12.21
N ILE A 1109 74.39 -19.42 11.92
CA ILE A 1109 75.37 -18.52 11.28
C ILE A 1109 75.18 -18.46 9.75
N PHE A 1110 74.88 -19.57 9.09
CA PHE A 1110 74.85 -19.64 7.62
C PHE A 1110 73.46 -19.57 6.98
N ALA A 1111 72.38 -19.97 7.67
CA ALA A 1111 71.03 -20.05 7.08
C ALA A 1111 70.04 -18.98 7.61
N GLY A 1112 70.42 -18.21 8.63
CA GLY A 1112 69.47 -17.35 9.34
C GLY A 1112 68.40 -18.15 10.11
N HIS A 1113 67.62 -17.48 10.94
CA HIS A 1113 66.55 -18.09 11.77
C HIS A 1113 65.33 -18.54 10.94
N LEU A 1114 65.52 -19.37 9.91
CA LEU A 1114 64.43 -19.91 9.11
C LEU A 1114 63.96 -21.24 9.74
N PRO A 1115 62.72 -21.32 10.25
CA PRO A 1115 62.13 -22.56 10.73
C PRO A 1115 61.91 -23.54 9.56
N GLU A 1116 62.39 -24.77 9.72
CA GLU A 1116 62.19 -25.85 8.75
C GLU A 1116 60.93 -26.64 9.16
N PHE A 1117 59.94 -26.71 8.28
CA PHE A 1117 58.71 -27.47 8.53
C PHE A 1117 58.87 -28.92 8.08
N ARG A 1118 58.69 -29.87 9.00
CA ARG A 1118 58.74 -31.31 8.71
C ARG A 1118 57.38 -31.96 8.98
N LEU A 1119 56.98 -32.90 8.11
CA LEU A 1119 55.76 -33.66 8.28
C LEU A 1119 55.87 -34.54 9.53
N LYS A 1120 54.94 -34.36 10.47
CA LYS A 1120 54.90 -35.06 11.75
C LYS A 1120 53.93 -36.23 11.70
N PHE A 1121 52.69 -35.98 11.27
CA PHE A 1121 51.62 -36.97 11.22
C PHE A 1121 50.68 -36.73 10.04
N THR A 1122 50.00 -37.80 9.63
CA THR A 1122 48.92 -37.79 8.64
C THR A 1122 47.69 -38.39 9.31
N VAL A 1123 46.53 -37.75 9.17
CA VAL A 1123 45.26 -38.16 9.77
C VAL A 1123 44.26 -38.43 8.66
N ASP A 1124 43.75 -39.66 8.59
CA ASP A 1124 42.78 -40.07 7.57
C ASP A 1124 41.37 -39.57 7.90
N ILE A 1125 40.63 -39.15 6.87
CA ILE A 1125 39.25 -38.67 7.00
C ILE A 1125 38.28 -39.85 6.73
N PRO A 1126 37.19 -40.01 7.50
CA PRO A 1126 36.21 -41.07 7.26
C PRO A 1126 35.63 -41.02 5.84
N VAL A 1127 35.55 -42.18 5.17
CA VAL A 1127 35.05 -42.28 3.79
C VAL A 1127 33.52 -42.25 3.79
N ILE A 1128 32.92 -41.33 3.01
CA ILE A 1128 31.47 -41.28 2.76
C ILE A 1128 31.13 -42.10 1.51
N ASN A 1129 30.06 -42.91 1.56
CA ASN A 1129 29.55 -43.66 0.42
C ASN A 1129 29.22 -42.72 -0.76
N LYS A 1130 30.04 -42.77 -1.81
CA LYS A 1130 29.97 -41.89 -2.99
C LYS A 1130 28.85 -42.23 -3.99
N GLU A 1131 27.99 -43.20 -3.70
CA GLU A 1131 27.02 -43.75 -4.65
C GLU A 1131 25.81 -42.83 -4.95
N GLY A 1132 25.61 -41.74 -4.18
CA GLY A 1132 24.51 -40.78 -4.38
C GLY A 1132 24.86 -39.43 -5.03
N LEU A 1133 26.15 -39.14 -5.30
CA LEU A 1133 26.61 -37.84 -5.82
C LEU A 1133 27.11 -37.97 -7.26
N GLN A 1134 26.20 -37.98 -8.24
CA GLN A 1134 26.54 -37.94 -9.67
C GLN A 1134 26.83 -36.52 -10.23
N GLY A 1135 26.99 -35.52 -9.37
CA GLY A 1135 27.45 -34.18 -9.74
C GLY A 1135 28.81 -33.89 -9.12
N GLY A 1136 29.74 -33.29 -9.89
CA GLY A 1136 31.03 -32.85 -9.36
C GLY A 1136 30.90 -31.98 -8.11
N LEU A 1137 31.91 -32.03 -7.25
CA LEU A 1137 31.98 -31.26 -6.00
C LEU A 1137 31.80 -29.77 -6.31
N ASP A 1138 30.79 -29.12 -5.74
CA ASP A 1138 30.62 -27.67 -5.89
C ASP A 1138 31.76 -26.96 -5.14
N PRO A 1139 32.71 -26.30 -5.84
CA PRO A 1139 33.87 -25.66 -5.22
C PRO A 1139 33.46 -24.53 -4.26
N LEU A 1140 32.29 -23.92 -4.48
CA LEU A 1140 31.78 -22.84 -3.64
C LEU A 1140 31.32 -23.35 -2.27
N LEU A 1141 30.60 -24.48 -2.25
CA LEU A 1141 30.21 -25.17 -1.02
C LEU A 1141 31.43 -25.61 -0.20
N MET A 1142 32.48 -26.03 -0.89
CA MET A 1142 33.74 -26.40 -0.26
C MET A 1142 34.42 -25.23 0.41
N ILE A 1143 34.59 -24.11 -0.28
CA ILE A 1143 35.29 -22.94 0.28
C ILE A 1143 34.49 -22.26 1.40
N THR A 1144 33.16 -22.27 1.31
CA THR A 1144 32.29 -21.63 2.30
C THR A 1144 32.12 -22.44 3.58
N LYS A 1145 31.98 -23.78 3.48
CA LYS A 1145 31.70 -24.65 4.63
C LYS A 1145 32.90 -25.45 5.13
N CYS A 1146 33.96 -25.64 4.33
CA CYS A 1146 35.16 -26.30 4.82
C CYS A 1146 35.97 -25.36 5.71
N ARG A 1147 36.16 -25.75 6.97
CA ARG A 1147 37.02 -25.03 7.91
C ARG A 1147 37.85 -26.04 8.67
N LEU A 1148 39.12 -25.70 8.85
CA LEU A 1148 40.06 -26.45 9.68
C LEU A 1148 40.43 -25.59 10.88
N ARG A 1149 40.26 -26.11 12.10
CA ARG A 1149 40.53 -25.38 13.33
C ARG A 1149 41.24 -26.27 14.33
N TRP A 1150 42.17 -25.70 15.10
CA TRP A 1150 42.76 -26.38 16.25
C TRP A 1150 41.92 -26.11 17.49
N LEU A 1151 41.38 -27.16 18.12
CA LEU A 1151 40.70 -27.06 19.41
C LEU A 1151 41.67 -27.21 20.58
N SER A 1152 42.70 -28.03 20.39
CA SER A 1152 43.81 -28.22 21.31
C SER A 1152 45.05 -28.69 20.54
N PRO A 1153 46.25 -28.69 21.13
CA PRO A 1153 47.45 -29.23 20.47
C PRO A 1153 47.32 -30.69 20.00
N HIS A 1154 46.33 -31.42 20.53
CA HIS A 1154 46.06 -32.83 20.23
C HIS A 1154 44.72 -33.05 19.51
N CYS A 1155 44.04 -31.98 19.07
CA CYS A 1155 42.72 -32.10 18.46
C CYS A 1155 42.51 -31.05 17.38
N VAL A 1156 42.22 -31.52 16.17
CA VAL A 1156 41.87 -30.70 15.01
C VAL A 1156 40.41 -30.95 14.66
N GLU A 1157 39.64 -29.88 14.52
CA GLU A 1157 38.26 -29.90 14.06
C GLU A 1157 38.24 -29.64 12.54
N LEU A 1158 37.59 -30.55 11.80
CA LEU A 1158 37.24 -30.40 10.40
C LEU A 1158 35.73 -30.18 10.29
N SER A 1159 35.33 -28.99 9.85
CA SER A 1159 33.99 -28.71 9.36
C SER A 1159 33.97 -28.94 7.86
N SER A 1160 32.99 -29.67 7.33
CA SER A 1160 32.82 -29.86 5.88
C SER A 1160 31.33 -30.05 5.54
N PRO A 1161 30.89 -29.78 4.29
CA PRO A 1161 29.48 -29.93 3.89
C PRO A 1161 28.85 -31.27 4.22
N TRP A 1162 29.66 -32.34 4.25
CA TRP A 1162 29.17 -33.70 4.43
C TRP A 1162 29.28 -34.23 5.85
N HIS A 1163 30.23 -33.72 6.62
CA HIS A 1163 30.49 -34.24 7.96
C HIS A 1163 30.06 -33.29 9.08
N ASP A 1164 29.47 -32.15 8.73
CA ASP A 1164 29.07 -31.05 9.61
C ASP A 1164 30.24 -30.56 10.50
N ARG A 1165 30.60 -31.28 11.57
CA ARG A 1165 31.83 -31.10 12.36
C ARG A 1165 32.41 -32.45 12.82
N ILE A 1166 33.65 -32.74 12.46
CA ILE A 1166 34.43 -33.89 12.97
C ILE A 1166 35.59 -33.38 13.82
N GLN A 1167 35.76 -33.98 15.00
CA GLN A 1167 36.95 -33.82 15.81
C GLN A 1167 37.90 -34.99 15.57
N LEU A 1168 39.12 -34.68 15.15
CA LEU A 1168 40.16 -35.65 14.84
C LEU A 1168 41.28 -35.51 15.86
N SER A 1169 41.57 -36.60 16.55
CA SER A 1169 42.68 -36.67 17.51
C SER A 1169 44.02 -36.66 16.78
N VAL A 1170 44.89 -35.74 17.17
CA VAL A 1170 46.28 -35.66 16.72
C VAL A 1170 47.16 -36.32 17.78
N GLY A 1171 47.79 -37.44 17.40
CA GLY A 1171 48.63 -38.27 18.26
C GLY A 1171 49.90 -37.58 18.76
#